data_AF-A0A8S8XKN6-F1
#
_entry.id   AF-A0A8S8XKN6-F1
#
_cell.length_a   1.000
_cell.length_b   1.000
_cell.length_c   1.000
_cell.angle_alpha   90.00
_cell.angle_beta   90.00
_cell.angle_gamma   90.00
#
_symmetry.space_group_name_H-M   'P 1'
#
loop_
_entity.id
_entity.type
_entity.pdbx_description
1 polymer ?
#
loop_
_entity_poly.entity_id
_entity_poly.type
_entity_poly.pdbx_seq_one_letter_code
_entity_poly.pdbx_strand_id
1 'polypeptide(L)'
;MRGLFLVVLLILTPIGGAVNLPPSSIKEFDDGRWYEAVITSYEERWSSSLWNDVIDLGAVPLRVIGEYELLVWWNDDLEIVGNYEIIESGAADWRYSLDFTEYRPEMIKILFEPRLPSFAYTQIYQEMSKLGIIAKDLIDVEYSVMPHKITVPLTISVDVGLILSIPGVLWVEPVLPAESRNLVASAYMSDGHGNTQPHWSYGLNGDGIVLGVADSGIDFDHSCFRDTIDSVGEFGPEHRKILIINTTIDDGDDPGESDYRHGTHVAGSLVCNDVFSSTNNDEPDNGSTIAYNAKLIFQDIVSEEGWSPPENVTELLFENSVNGGIIHSNSWGDDTTAYTDRTADFDLWAIEMPWSLSFIAPGNTGGQLLEPANGRNVVAIGATDKGVSPEMWQSSSVGPTELGTYGIFAVAPGVSINSAKADGFDDSMNNALRVSSGTSMATPLAASFTGVIQQMVEQGWLLGANEEVNSYNLSDLAPSWSNVDEGVVALGGGFSPSGSLLRSLLALATQDLLHDGEPFVRNNQSGWGVLSLNELIDFARLADSTENDSIAVTPNIWIHDSYRPSFDINEWLLSRIDSGGLEGLVENPWNGVGSQGPFLQTGETWTKRLVPNQQEDFEVVLSFPAKPEPFLVDDLLLTIRLSNGNVATGEHYNESGYSGIFSSEDFTNLTVAKSNETSIGVKIPVTELGNIEWIDLEITANYVAPGNSQGTVGVDGDSVGFAIAAKGVIRDSINWEDSDGDGLPNAVDMCPNQSSLPYDVDGDGCPDDGDGDGIVDEFDLCPETSANGFDNNLDGCIDDSDGDGVGDNFDLCMTTVLDDAYPVDGAGCRPVDSKIQIIETGIEGLDNNIWRQNLRVSWEINDGDFDPYLTGARIMINQTGNTSFFPIVTCTAHEIITENGVHACIWSIPDDLPIFDISNFALHVQYFAQSLNSSPEANNDIVYLDSQSYFYAENQLQFNDNRINSDTGSASTTRAVGWGIITIFSVAIILQRLWRVLKENENNEGKDDFSSKAPFIEYENE
;
A
#
# COMPACT_ATOMS: atom_id res chain seq x y z
N MET A 1 -26.41 -61.69 49.86
CA MET A 1 -26.66 -60.84 51.05
C MET A 1 -25.72 -59.62 51.04
N ARG A 2 -25.91 -58.69 50.09
CA ARG A 2 -25.26 -57.35 50.10
C ARG A 2 -26.15 -56.26 49.46
N GLY A 3 -27.46 -56.52 49.32
CA GLY A 3 -28.44 -55.54 48.82
C GLY A 3 -29.31 -54.89 49.91
N LEU A 4 -29.01 -55.14 51.19
CA LEU A 4 -29.87 -54.68 52.31
C LEU A 4 -29.26 -53.55 53.13
N PHE A 5 -28.01 -53.13 52.86
CA PHE A 5 -27.32 -52.11 53.66
C PHE A 5 -27.40 -50.69 53.07
N LEU A 6 -27.79 -50.54 51.80
CA LEU A 6 -27.95 -49.23 51.14
C LEU A 6 -29.35 -48.61 51.33
N VAL A 7 -30.34 -49.39 51.75
CA VAL A 7 -31.70 -48.88 52.01
C VAL A 7 -31.82 -48.19 53.38
N VAL A 8 -30.86 -48.40 54.29
CA VAL A 8 -30.93 -47.88 55.66
C VAL A 8 -30.19 -46.54 55.83
N LEU A 9 -29.28 -46.17 54.91
CA LEU A 9 -28.57 -44.89 55.01
C LEU A 9 -29.31 -43.69 54.40
N LEU A 10 -30.39 -43.92 53.64
CA LEU A 10 -31.22 -42.86 53.04
C LEU A 10 -32.39 -42.40 53.92
N ILE A 11 -32.49 -42.88 55.17
CA ILE A 11 -33.60 -42.54 56.11
C ILE A 11 -33.13 -41.61 57.25
N LEU A 12 -31.89 -41.12 57.23
CA LEU A 12 -31.37 -40.21 58.26
C LEU A 12 -30.78 -38.94 57.65
N THR A 13 -31.64 -38.14 57.01
CA THR A 13 -31.47 -36.69 56.95
C THR A 13 -32.48 -36.02 57.89
N PRO A 14 -32.08 -34.95 58.60
CA PRO A 14 -32.92 -34.34 59.62
C PRO A 14 -34.12 -33.65 58.97
N ILE A 15 -35.32 -34.06 59.38
CA ILE A 15 -36.55 -33.29 59.20
C ILE A 15 -36.39 -32.02 60.04
N GLY A 16 -35.88 -30.97 59.41
CA GLY A 16 -35.76 -29.64 59.96
C GLY A 16 -36.18 -28.64 58.89
N GLY A 17 -37.46 -28.33 58.85
CA GLY A 17 -38.06 -27.41 57.88
C GLY A 17 -39.49 -27.84 57.59
N ALA A 18 -40.40 -27.47 58.47
CA ALA A 18 -41.83 -27.59 58.21
C ALA A 18 -42.13 -26.83 56.91
N VAL A 19 -42.54 -27.55 55.86
CA VAL A 19 -43.28 -26.94 54.76
C VAL A 19 -44.64 -26.60 55.35
N ASN A 20 -44.79 -25.36 55.82
CA ASN A 20 -46.11 -24.76 55.93
C ASN A 20 -46.65 -24.68 54.49
N LEU A 21 -47.39 -25.71 54.08
CA LEU A 21 -48.36 -25.55 53.00
C LEU A 21 -49.23 -24.34 53.39
N PRO A 22 -49.46 -23.36 52.51
CA PRO A 22 -50.45 -22.33 52.79
C PRO A 22 -51.79 -23.01 53.08
N PRO A 23 -52.63 -22.43 53.96
CA PRO A 23 -53.86 -23.08 54.37
C PRO A 23 -54.72 -23.41 53.14
N SER A 24 -55.06 -24.69 52.98
CA SER A 24 -55.93 -25.22 51.93
C SER A 24 -57.41 -24.82 52.11
N SER A 25 -57.65 -23.64 52.67
CA SER A 25 -58.97 -23.06 52.85
C SER A 25 -58.86 -21.54 52.87
N ILE A 26 -58.50 -20.95 51.73
CA ILE A 26 -58.93 -19.57 51.47
C ILE A 26 -60.45 -19.68 51.30
N LYS A 27 -61.16 -18.99 52.20
CA LYS A 27 -62.62 -18.92 52.23
C LYS A 27 -63.14 -18.42 50.88
N GLU A 28 -64.38 -18.81 50.58
CA GLU A 28 -65.19 -18.35 49.45
C GLU A 28 -64.87 -16.92 49.04
N PHE A 29 -64.61 -16.74 47.74
CA PHE A 29 -64.36 -15.49 47.03
C PHE A 29 -65.21 -14.33 47.59
N ASP A 30 -64.54 -13.32 48.13
CA ASP A 30 -65.11 -11.98 48.23
C ASP A 30 -65.00 -11.30 46.86
N ASP A 31 -65.98 -10.48 46.48
CA ASP A 31 -66.09 -9.80 45.16
C ASP A 31 -65.02 -8.71 44.93
N GLY A 32 -63.95 -8.66 45.74
CA GLY A 32 -62.90 -7.64 45.75
C GLY A 32 -61.88 -7.76 44.60
N ARG A 33 -61.32 -6.62 44.18
CA ARG A 33 -60.28 -6.55 43.13
C ARG A 33 -58.95 -7.03 43.71
N TRP A 34 -58.41 -8.12 43.15
CA TRP A 34 -57.04 -8.56 43.41
C TRP A 34 -56.07 -7.96 42.38
N TYR A 35 -54.88 -7.54 42.81
CA TYR A 35 -53.86 -6.93 41.96
C TYR A 35 -52.47 -7.08 42.57
N GLU A 36 -51.47 -6.67 41.81
CA GLU A 36 -50.08 -6.68 42.23
C GLU A 36 -49.73 -5.37 42.95
N ALA A 37 -49.19 -5.47 44.16
CA ALA A 37 -48.85 -4.31 44.97
C ALA A 37 -47.46 -4.45 45.59
N VAL A 38 -46.79 -3.33 45.80
CA VAL A 38 -45.52 -3.23 46.53
C VAL A 38 -45.83 -2.80 47.95
N ILE A 39 -45.44 -3.63 48.92
CA ILE A 39 -45.43 -3.29 50.34
C ILE A 39 -44.05 -2.77 50.71
N THR A 40 -43.99 -1.51 51.16
CA THR A 40 -42.77 -0.86 51.63
C THR A 40 -42.79 -0.75 53.15
N SER A 41 -41.76 -1.29 53.81
CA SER A 41 -41.55 -1.21 55.26
C SER A 41 -40.70 0.01 55.61
N TYR A 42 -41.18 0.89 56.50
CA TYR A 42 -40.47 2.13 56.83
C TYR A 42 -39.33 1.98 57.86
N GLU A 43 -39.31 0.90 58.64
CA GLU A 43 -38.44 0.78 59.82
C GLU A 43 -37.59 -0.51 59.85
N GLU A 44 -38.01 -1.56 59.15
CA GLU A 44 -37.35 -2.88 59.19
C GLU A 44 -37.15 -3.48 57.80
N ARG A 45 -35.97 -4.07 57.54
CA ARG A 45 -35.67 -4.82 56.31
C ARG A 45 -36.49 -6.11 56.24
N TRP A 46 -36.88 -6.52 55.04
CA TRP A 46 -37.66 -7.75 54.87
C TRP A 46 -36.95 -8.99 55.44
N SER A 47 -37.65 -9.72 56.30
CA SER A 47 -37.19 -10.96 56.90
C SER A 47 -38.31 -12.01 56.86
N SER A 48 -37.99 -13.26 57.21
CA SER A 48 -38.99 -14.33 57.24
C SER A 48 -40.15 -14.05 58.20
N SER A 49 -39.97 -13.23 59.24
CA SER A 49 -41.08 -12.84 60.13
C SER A 49 -42.03 -11.87 59.43
N LEU A 50 -41.49 -10.77 58.86
CA LEU A 50 -42.31 -9.80 58.10
C LEU A 50 -43.03 -10.46 56.92
N TRP A 51 -42.37 -11.38 56.22
CA TRP A 51 -42.99 -12.16 55.14
C TRP A 51 -44.20 -12.96 55.63
N ASN A 52 -44.11 -13.58 56.81
CA ASN A 52 -45.23 -14.33 57.40
C ASN A 52 -46.34 -13.39 57.89
N ASP A 53 -46.01 -12.20 58.40
CA ASP A 53 -47.00 -11.20 58.81
C ASP A 53 -47.90 -10.80 57.61
N VAL A 54 -47.32 -10.67 56.41
CA VAL A 54 -48.07 -10.40 55.18
C VAL A 54 -48.98 -11.56 54.79
N ILE A 55 -48.54 -12.80 55.00
CA ILE A 55 -49.38 -13.99 54.79
C ILE A 55 -50.56 -14.01 55.79
N ASP A 56 -50.29 -13.68 57.05
CA ASP A 56 -51.29 -13.63 58.11
C ASP A 56 -52.34 -12.51 57.89
N LEU A 57 -51.96 -11.43 57.20
CA LEU A 57 -52.87 -10.38 56.70
C LEU A 57 -53.79 -10.88 55.56
N GLY A 58 -53.52 -12.03 54.96
CA GLY A 58 -54.31 -12.60 53.88
C GLY A 58 -53.84 -12.23 52.46
N ALA A 59 -52.73 -11.50 52.33
CA ALA A 59 -52.07 -11.26 51.05
C ALA A 59 -51.14 -12.42 50.67
N VAL A 60 -50.75 -12.51 49.39
CA VAL A 60 -49.82 -13.55 48.92
C VAL A 60 -48.50 -12.92 48.51
N PRO A 61 -47.42 -13.07 49.30
CA PRO A 61 -46.10 -12.63 48.91
C PRO A 61 -45.56 -13.32 47.64
N LEU A 62 -45.06 -12.52 46.69
CA LEU A 62 -44.50 -13.01 45.43
C LEU A 62 -42.97 -13.04 45.47
N ARG A 63 -42.33 -11.87 45.63
CA ARG A 63 -40.86 -11.73 45.72
C ARG A 63 -40.43 -10.41 46.37
N VAL A 64 -39.26 -10.42 47.00
CA VAL A 64 -38.61 -9.20 47.51
C VAL A 64 -38.02 -8.45 46.30
N ILE A 65 -38.31 -7.16 46.18
CA ILE A 65 -37.85 -6.32 45.06
C ILE A 65 -36.86 -5.22 45.51
N GLY A 66 -36.77 -4.98 46.81
CA GLY A 66 -35.78 -4.09 47.43
C GLY A 66 -35.58 -4.43 48.91
N GLU A 67 -34.56 -3.88 49.57
CA GLU A 67 -34.26 -4.17 50.99
C GLU A 67 -35.46 -3.94 51.94
N TYR A 68 -36.36 -3.03 51.55
CA TYR A 68 -37.57 -2.63 52.28
C TYR A 68 -38.85 -2.85 51.49
N GLU A 69 -38.79 -3.44 50.29
CA GLU A 69 -39.92 -3.55 49.36
C GLU A 69 -40.22 -5.01 49.00
N LEU A 70 -41.47 -5.41 49.19
CA LEU A 70 -41.97 -6.74 48.88
C LEU A 70 -43.13 -6.64 47.89
N LEU A 71 -43.04 -7.38 46.80
CA LEU A 71 -44.12 -7.54 45.85
C LEU A 71 -45.10 -8.60 46.34
N VAL A 72 -46.39 -8.27 46.34
CA VAL A 72 -47.47 -9.12 46.84
C VAL A 72 -48.65 -9.14 45.86
N TRP A 73 -49.41 -10.23 45.89
CA TRP A 73 -50.78 -10.28 45.38
C TRP A 73 -51.73 -9.81 46.47
N TRP A 74 -52.29 -8.62 46.29
CA TRP A 74 -53.09 -7.89 47.27
C TRP A 74 -54.56 -7.86 46.88
N ASN A 75 -55.45 -7.71 47.86
CA ASN A 75 -56.88 -7.47 47.67
C ASN A 75 -57.28 -6.17 48.36
N ASP A 76 -58.04 -5.31 47.66
CA ASP A 76 -58.46 -3.99 48.16
C ASP A 76 -59.25 -4.04 49.48
N ASP A 77 -59.87 -5.17 49.82
CA ASP A 77 -60.65 -5.36 51.05
C ASP A 77 -59.78 -5.74 52.27
N LEU A 78 -58.47 -5.94 52.10
CA LEU A 78 -57.55 -6.23 53.20
C LEU A 78 -57.23 -4.97 54.01
N GLU A 79 -57.45 -5.02 55.33
CA GLU A 79 -57.10 -3.92 56.24
C GLU A 79 -55.59 -3.89 56.52
N ILE A 80 -54.97 -2.73 56.32
CA ILE A 80 -53.54 -2.52 56.60
C ILE A 80 -53.34 -2.45 58.12
N VAL A 81 -52.57 -3.38 58.68
CA VAL A 81 -52.18 -3.38 60.10
C VAL A 81 -50.65 -3.34 60.20
N GLY A 82 -50.08 -2.17 60.48
CA GLY A 82 -48.63 -1.98 60.64
C GLY A 82 -48.08 -0.67 60.03
N ASN A 83 -46.75 -0.49 60.08
CA ASN A 83 -46.02 0.63 59.47
C ASN A 83 -45.64 0.30 58.01
N TYR A 84 -46.61 -0.08 57.19
CA TYR A 84 -46.42 -0.41 55.78
C TYR A 84 -47.07 0.63 54.88
N GLU A 85 -46.39 0.98 53.79
CA GLU A 85 -47.01 1.65 52.64
C GLU A 85 -47.31 0.62 51.56
N ILE A 86 -48.48 0.72 50.94
CA ILE A 86 -48.87 -0.17 49.85
C ILE A 86 -49.13 0.70 48.62
N ILE A 87 -48.42 0.40 47.54
CA ILE A 87 -48.53 1.08 46.25
C ILE A 87 -48.85 0.01 45.20
N GLU A 88 -49.81 0.27 44.31
CA GLU A 88 -50.06 -0.60 43.14
C GLU A 88 -48.78 -0.71 42.30
N SER A 89 -48.39 -1.92 41.94
CA SER A 89 -47.19 -2.19 41.15
C SER A 89 -47.31 -1.56 39.76
N GLY A 90 -46.17 -1.25 39.14
CA GLY A 90 -46.10 -0.71 37.79
C GLY A 90 -46.55 -1.72 36.72
N ALA A 91 -46.63 -1.27 35.47
CA ALA A 91 -46.84 -2.18 34.35
C ALA A 91 -45.61 -3.10 34.16
N ALA A 92 -45.86 -4.29 33.63
CA ALA A 92 -44.82 -5.25 33.28
C ALA A 92 -43.85 -4.70 32.23
N ASP A 93 -42.64 -5.25 32.17
CA ASP A 93 -41.65 -4.85 31.18
C ASP A 93 -41.90 -5.48 29.81
N TRP A 94 -41.69 -4.70 28.75
CA TRP A 94 -41.46 -5.24 27.42
C TRP A 94 -39.96 -5.43 27.20
N ARG A 95 -39.52 -6.66 26.98
CA ARG A 95 -38.10 -7.04 26.87
C ARG A 95 -37.64 -7.10 25.40
N TYR A 96 -37.77 -5.98 24.68
CA TYR A 96 -37.24 -5.81 23.32
C TYR A 96 -37.10 -4.32 22.96
N SER A 97 -35.94 -3.91 22.42
CA SER A 97 -35.53 -2.49 22.34
C SER A 97 -35.55 -1.84 20.95
N LEU A 98 -35.96 -2.55 19.90
CA LEU A 98 -35.94 -2.01 18.53
C LEU A 98 -37.30 -1.40 18.14
N ASP A 99 -37.23 -0.27 17.43
CA ASP A 99 -38.37 0.48 16.91
C ASP A 99 -39.24 -0.42 16.04
N PHE A 100 -40.57 -0.38 16.20
CA PHE A 100 -41.55 -1.27 15.55
C PHE A 100 -41.61 -1.13 14.00
N THR A 101 -40.67 -0.42 13.39
CA THR A 101 -40.63 -0.11 11.96
C THR A 101 -39.93 -1.18 11.12
N GLU A 102 -39.00 -1.97 11.68
CA GLU A 102 -38.23 -2.95 10.91
C GLU A 102 -38.75 -4.39 11.03
N TYR A 103 -39.33 -4.79 12.16
CA TYR A 103 -39.79 -6.17 12.35
C TYR A 103 -40.99 -6.27 13.30
N ARG A 104 -42.03 -7.01 12.88
CA ARG A 104 -43.19 -7.33 13.73
C ARG A 104 -43.18 -8.83 14.05
N PRO A 105 -42.95 -9.23 15.31
CA PRO A 105 -42.88 -10.65 15.69
C PRO A 105 -44.23 -11.33 15.52
N GLU A 106 -44.24 -12.56 14.99
CA GLU A 106 -45.48 -13.33 14.78
C GLU A 106 -46.06 -13.89 16.10
N MET A 107 -45.19 -14.15 17.07
CA MET A 107 -45.51 -14.75 18.36
C MET A 107 -44.84 -13.94 19.48
N ILE A 108 -45.50 -13.84 20.62
CA ILE A 108 -44.95 -13.28 21.86
C ILE A 108 -45.01 -14.31 22.97
N LYS A 109 -44.12 -14.20 23.93
CA LYS A 109 -44.05 -15.02 25.12
C LYS A 109 -44.31 -14.14 26.32
N ILE A 110 -45.24 -14.58 27.16
CA ILE A 110 -45.68 -13.85 28.34
C ILE A 110 -45.20 -14.63 29.55
N LEU A 111 -44.38 -14.01 30.38
CA LEU A 111 -43.93 -14.54 31.66
C LEU A 111 -44.75 -13.91 32.79
N PHE A 112 -45.12 -14.72 33.77
CA PHE A 112 -45.90 -14.31 34.93
C PHE A 112 -45.05 -14.26 36.19
N GLU A 113 -45.46 -13.47 37.18
CA GLU A 113 -44.78 -13.39 38.47
C GLU A 113 -44.68 -14.79 39.12
N PRO A 114 -43.51 -15.17 39.70
CA PRO A 114 -43.39 -16.40 40.44
C PRO A 114 -44.29 -16.38 41.68
N ARG A 115 -44.67 -17.57 42.17
CA ARG A 115 -45.52 -17.74 43.36
C ARG A 115 -46.92 -17.14 43.27
N LEU A 116 -47.43 -16.87 42.06
CA LEU A 116 -48.83 -16.53 41.88
C LEU A 116 -49.74 -17.68 42.36
N PRO A 117 -50.83 -17.37 43.10
CA PRO A 117 -51.78 -18.39 43.50
C PRO A 117 -52.62 -18.85 42.30
N SER A 118 -53.12 -20.09 42.34
CA SER A 118 -53.87 -20.70 41.21
C SER A 118 -55.08 -19.87 40.76
N PHE A 119 -55.75 -19.16 41.68
CA PHE A 119 -56.86 -18.27 41.35
C PHE A 119 -56.43 -17.00 40.59
N ALA A 120 -55.20 -16.51 40.80
CA ALA A 120 -54.67 -15.36 40.06
C ALA A 120 -54.54 -15.69 38.58
N TYR A 121 -54.11 -16.90 38.22
CA TYR A 121 -54.06 -17.34 36.82
C TYR A 121 -55.45 -17.37 36.17
N THR A 122 -56.50 -17.70 36.93
CA THR A 122 -57.89 -17.63 36.43
C THR A 122 -58.33 -16.19 36.17
N GLN A 123 -57.95 -15.26 37.03
CA GLN A 123 -58.22 -13.82 36.83
C GLN A 123 -57.45 -13.28 35.61
N ILE A 124 -56.16 -13.58 35.51
CA ILE A 124 -55.31 -13.20 34.38
C ILE A 124 -55.89 -13.75 33.06
N TYR A 125 -56.34 -15.01 33.04
CA TYR A 125 -57.00 -15.61 31.89
C TYR A 125 -58.26 -14.85 31.46
N GLN A 126 -59.09 -14.40 32.42
CA GLN A 126 -60.29 -13.60 32.13
C GLN A 126 -59.93 -12.24 31.54
N GLU A 127 -58.91 -11.56 32.06
CA GLU A 127 -58.43 -10.28 31.52
C GLU A 127 -57.82 -10.45 30.11
N MET A 128 -56.98 -11.46 29.90
CA MET A 128 -56.42 -11.78 28.58
C MET A 128 -57.51 -12.13 27.56
N SER A 129 -58.56 -12.84 27.98
CA SER A 129 -59.69 -13.18 27.12
C SER A 129 -60.47 -11.94 26.66
N LYS A 130 -60.56 -10.87 27.49
CA LYS A 130 -61.18 -9.59 27.09
C LYS A 130 -60.37 -8.87 26.02
N LEU A 131 -59.05 -9.08 25.99
CA LEU A 131 -58.14 -8.58 24.96
C LEU A 131 -58.13 -9.45 23.69
N GLY A 132 -58.94 -10.51 23.63
CA GLY A 132 -58.99 -11.44 22.51
C GLY A 132 -57.89 -12.51 22.50
N ILE A 133 -57.13 -12.64 23.59
CA ILE A 133 -56.06 -13.64 23.74
C ILE A 133 -56.63 -14.87 24.47
N ILE A 134 -56.66 -16.02 23.78
CA ILE A 134 -57.17 -17.28 24.34
C ILE A 134 -56.00 -18.09 24.91
N ALA A 135 -55.66 -17.85 26.19
CA ALA A 135 -54.55 -18.50 26.89
C ALA A 135 -55.01 -19.69 27.76
N LYS A 136 -55.51 -20.78 27.14
CA LYS A 136 -56.08 -21.94 27.86
C LYS A 136 -55.11 -22.60 28.85
N ASP A 137 -53.82 -22.45 28.62
CA ASP A 137 -52.76 -23.02 29.47
C ASP A 137 -52.68 -22.34 30.84
N LEU A 138 -53.40 -21.24 31.07
CA LEU A 138 -53.55 -20.58 32.37
C LEU A 138 -54.67 -21.17 33.24
N ILE A 139 -55.46 -22.11 32.71
CA ILE A 139 -56.52 -22.79 33.45
C ILE A 139 -55.89 -23.95 34.23
N ASP A 140 -56.23 -24.07 35.52
CA ASP A 140 -55.75 -25.12 36.43
C ASP A 140 -54.22 -25.13 36.69
N VAL A 141 -53.54 -23.99 36.52
CA VAL A 141 -52.12 -23.86 36.89
C VAL A 141 -51.96 -23.98 38.41
N GLU A 142 -51.20 -24.99 38.84
CA GLU A 142 -50.83 -25.17 40.25
C GLU A 142 -49.79 -24.12 40.68
N TYR A 143 -49.80 -23.80 41.98
CA TYR A 143 -48.80 -22.90 42.57
C TYR A 143 -47.38 -23.40 42.30
N SER A 144 -46.52 -22.51 41.82
CA SER A 144 -45.11 -22.79 41.52
C SER A 144 -44.22 -21.67 42.05
N VAL A 145 -43.06 -22.04 42.60
CA VAL A 145 -42.02 -21.07 42.97
C VAL A 145 -41.28 -20.49 41.76
N MET A 146 -41.39 -21.14 40.60
CA MET A 146 -40.84 -20.67 39.33
C MET A 146 -41.90 -19.92 38.52
N PRO A 147 -41.53 -18.87 37.77
CA PRO A 147 -42.41 -18.17 36.84
C PRO A 147 -43.09 -19.14 35.85
N HIS A 148 -44.40 -18.99 35.67
CA HIS A 148 -45.11 -19.66 34.59
C HIS A 148 -44.94 -18.86 33.29
N LYS A 149 -45.02 -19.52 32.13
CA LYS A 149 -44.86 -18.88 30.82
C LYS A 149 -45.80 -19.47 29.79
N ILE A 150 -46.34 -18.61 28.93
CA ILE A 150 -47.15 -19.00 27.77
C ILE A 150 -46.63 -18.33 26.50
N THR A 151 -46.97 -18.89 25.36
CA THR A 151 -46.64 -18.34 24.04
C THR A 151 -47.92 -18.12 23.25
N VAL A 152 -48.14 -16.91 22.76
CA VAL A 152 -49.39 -16.51 22.07
C VAL A 152 -49.08 -15.77 20.77
N PRO A 153 -49.93 -15.92 19.73
CA PRO A 153 -49.75 -15.21 18.46
C PRO A 153 -50.06 -13.71 18.59
N LEU A 154 -49.21 -12.88 17.99
CA LEU A 154 -49.40 -11.43 17.94
C LEU A 154 -50.27 -11.07 16.72
N THR A 155 -51.59 -11.14 16.88
CA THR A 155 -52.52 -10.74 15.81
C THR A 155 -52.62 -9.21 15.67
N ILE A 156 -53.03 -8.73 14.49
CA ILE A 156 -53.05 -7.29 14.13
C ILE A 156 -53.81 -6.40 15.13
N SER A 157 -54.73 -6.97 15.92
CA SER A 157 -55.59 -6.27 16.89
C SER A 157 -55.10 -6.28 18.34
N VAL A 158 -53.95 -6.89 18.67
CA VAL A 158 -53.48 -7.02 20.05
C VAL A 158 -52.50 -5.89 20.38
N ASP A 159 -52.87 -5.04 21.34
CA ASP A 159 -52.02 -3.98 21.88
C ASP A 159 -51.17 -4.54 23.05
N VAL A 160 -49.85 -4.58 22.86
CA VAL A 160 -48.91 -5.10 23.86
C VAL A 160 -48.96 -4.27 25.14
N GLY A 161 -49.20 -2.96 25.06
CA GLY A 161 -49.34 -2.10 26.25
C GLY A 161 -50.49 -2.51 27.16
N LEU A 162 -51.57 -3.08 26.60
CA LEU A 162 -52.68 -3.62 27.38
C LEU A 162 -52.33 -4.95 28.06
N ILE A 163 -51.43 -5.76 27.48
CA ILE A 163 -50.94 -7.00 28.10
C ILE A 163 -50.02 -6.67 29.28
N LEU A 164 -49.11 -5.71 29.10
CA LEU A 164 -48.19 -5.25 30.15
C LEU A 164 -48.93 -4.66 31.36
N SER A 165 -50.15 -4.18 31.15
CA SER A 165 -51.00 -3.62 32.21
C SER A 165 -51.79 -4.68 32.99
N ILE A 166 -51.68 -5.98 32.64
CA ILE A 166 -52.38 -7.06 33.37
C ILE A 166 -51.58 -7.40 34.63
N PRO A 167 -52.17 -7.27 35.85
CA PRO A 167 -51.49 -7.64 37.08
C PRO A 167 -51.01 -9.09 37.06
N GLY A 168 -49.79 -9.35 37.53
CA GLY A 168 -49.20 -10.69 37.57
C GLY A 168 -48.50 -11.10 36.29
N VAL A 169 -48.55 -10.29 35.23
CA VAL A 169 -47.57 -10.38 34.13
C VAL A 169 -46.26 -9.76 34.63
N LEU A 170 -45.18 -10.53 34.55
CA LEU A 170 -43.85 -10.11 34.98
C LEU A 170 -43.13 -9.38 33.83
N TRP A 171 -43.11 -9.98 32.64
CA TRP A 171 -42.69 -9.32 31.41
C TRP A 171 -43.24 -10.02 30.17
N VAL A 172 -43.16 -9.34 29.02
CA VAL A 172 -43.46 -9.90 27.70
C VAL A 172 -42.24 -9.76 26.81
N GLU A 173 -41.90 -10.81 26.07
CA GLU A 173 -40.79 -10.86 25.11
C GLU A 173 -41.29 -11.39 23.76
N PRO A 174 -40.76 -10.92 22.61
CA PRO A 174 -41.07 -11.52 21.32
C PRO A 174 -40.48 -12.93 21.22
N VAL A 175 -41.16 -13.84 20.52
CA VAL A 175 -40.56 -15.10 20.09
C VAL A 175 -39.91 -14.82 18.74
N LEU A 176 -38.60 -14.68 18.76
CA LEU A 176 -37.80 -14.54 17.56
C LEU A 176 -37.76 -15.89 16.81
N PRO A 177 -37.73 -15.90 15.47
CA PRO A 177 -37.47 -17.10 14.70
C PRO A 177 -36.15 -17.72 15.20
N ALA A 178 -36.14 -19.04 15.39
CA ALA A 178 -34.93 -19.74 15.79
C ALA A 178 -34.04 -19.89 14.55
N GLU A 179 -33.25 -18.86 14.29
CA GLU A 179 -32.14 -18.94 13.34
C GLU A 179 -30.96 -19.70 13.95
N SER A 180 -30.09 -20.22 13.09
CA SER A 180 -28.88 -20.88 13.52
C SER A 180 -28.06 -19.97 14.41
N ARG A 181 -27.74 -20.44 15.62
CA ARG A 181 -26.90 -19.65 16.52
C ARG A 181 -25.44 -19.59 16.07
N ASN A 182 -25.01 -20.43 15.12
CA ASN A 182 -23.71 -20.34 14.44
C ASN A 182 -23.73 -19.27 13.35
N LEU A 183 -24.76 -19.24 12.51
CA LEU A 183 -24.94 -18.19 11.51
C LEU A 183 -24.94 -16.81 12.19
N VAL A 184 -25.67 -16.67 13.30
CA VAL A 184 -25.69 -15.45 14.11
C VAL A 184 -24.33 -15.12 14.72
N ALA A 185 -23.59 -16.11 15.22
CA ALA A 185 -22.23 -15.89 15.73
C ALA A 185 -21.27 -15.43 14.63
N SER A 186 -21.32 -16.07 13.46
CA SER A 186 -20.56 -15.68 12.25
C SER A 186 -20.95 -14.28 11.76
N ALA A 187 -22.22 -13.90 11.88
CA ALA A 187 -22.73 -12.59 11.50
C ALA A 187 -22.13 -11.49 12.39
N TYR A 188 -22.20 -11.69 13.72
CA TYR A 188 -21.62 -10.75 14.68
C TYR A 188 -20.10 -10.61 14.54
N MET A 189 -19.40 -11.68 14.21
CA MET A 189 -17.96 -11.61 13.92
C MET A 189 -17.66 -11.00 12.55
N SER A 190 -18.64 -10.91 11.65
CA SER A 190 -18.48 -10.31 10.31
C SER A 190 -18.63 -8.79 10.36
N ASP A 191 -19.88 -8.31 10.40
CA ASP A 191 -20.23 -6.88 10.32
C ASP A 191 -20.87 -6.35 11.61
N GLY A 192 -20.89 -7.16 12.67
CA GLY A 192 -21.51 -6.80 13.95
C GLY A 192 -23.03 -6.89 13.97
N HIS A 193 -23.67 -7.30 12.87
CA HIS A 193 -25.12 -7.46 12.79
C HIS A 193 -25.45 -8.96 12.83
N GLY A 194 -26.45 -9.35 13.63
CA GLY A 194 -26.76 -10.77 13.86
C GLY A 194 -27.29 -11.55 12.66
N ASN A 195 -27.43 -10.92 11.49
CA ASN A 195 -28.24 -11.42 10.38
C ASN A 195 -27.52 -11.43 9.01
N THR A 196 -26.28 -10.92 8.91
CA THR A 196 -25.59 -10.73 7.62
C THR A 196 -24.12 -11.17 7.67
N GLN A 197 -23.63 -11.74 6.57
CA GLN A 197 -22.25 -12.18 6.38
C GLN A 197 -21.69 -11.59 5.08
N PRO A 198 -21.47 -10.26 5.00
CA PRO A 198 -21.04 -9.61 3.76
C PRO A 198 -19.74 -10.21 3.19
N HIS A 199 -18.80 -10.63 4.05
CA HIS A 199 -17.56 -11.28 3.63
C HIS A 199 -17.77 -12.50 2.71
N TRP A 200 -18.79 -13.33 2.97
CA TRP A 200 -19.12 -14.46 2.10
C TRP A 200 -19.51 -14.04 0.69
N SER A 201 -20.24 -12.93 0.56
CA SER A 201 -20.68 -12.40 -0.74
C SER A 201 -19.50 -11.99 -1.64
N TYR A 202 -18.33 -11.72 -1.05
CA TYR A 202 -17.10 -11.35 -1.74
C TYR A 202 -16.07 -12.49 -1.82
N GLY A 203 -16.45 -13.72 -1.47
CA GLY A 203 -15.57 -14.88 -1.57
C GLY A 203 -14.59 -15.05 -0.40
N LEU A 204 -14.68 -14.20 0.64
CA LEU A 204 -13.92 -14.37 1.87
C LEU A 204 -14.66 -15.36 2.78
N ASN A 205 -14.30 -16.63 2.70
CA ASN A 205 -15.00 -17.75 3.33
C ASN A 205 -14.05 -18.90 3.74
N GLY A 206 -12.74 -18.65 3.79
CA GLY A 206 -11.72 -19.66 4.07
C GLY A 206 -11.31 -20.50 2.86
N ASP A 207 -11.65 -20.11 1.65
CA ASP A 207 -11.21 -20.83 0.45
C ASP A 207 -9.68 -20.90 0.34
N GLY A 208 -9.17 -22.08 0.01
CA GLY A 208 -7.73 -22.37 -0.02
C GLY A 208 -7.06 -22.59 1.35
N ILE A 209 -7.79 -22.37 2.46
CA ILE A 209 -7.23 -22.47 3.82
C ILE A 209 -7.42 -23.86 4.40
N VAL A 210 -6.42 -24.33 5.13
CA VAL A 210 -6.44 -25.59 5.89
C VAL A 210 -6.42 -25.27 7.38
N LEU A 211 -7.39 -25.78 8.13
CA LEU A 211 -7.51 -25.62 9.57
C LEU A 211 -7.37 -26.97 10.27
N GLY A 212 -6.44 -27.07 11.22
CA GLY A 212 -6.24 -28.24 12.06
C GLY A 212 -7.06 -28.19 13.34
N VAL A 213 -7.49 -29.34 13.83
CA VAL A 213 -8.13 -29.49 15.14
C VAL A 213 -7.78 -30.82 15.76
N ALA A 214 -7.53 -30.80 17.07
CA ALA A 214 -7.39 -32.00 17.89
C ALA A 214 -8.47 -32.02 18.98
N ASP A 215 -9.31 -33.06 18.98
CA ASP A 215 -10.45 -33.18 19.89
C ASP A 215 -10.94 -34.65 19.99
N SER A 216 -12.15 -34.89 20.51
CA SER A 216 -12.70 -36.20 20.89
C SER A 216 -13.28 -37.06 19.77
N GLY A 217 -12.80 -36.90 18.54
CA GLY A 217 -13.37 -37.57 17.38
C GLY A 217 -14.39 -36.76 16.59
N ILE A 218 -14.64 -37.21 15.37
CA ILE A 218 -15.53 -36.56 14.40
C ILE A 218 -16.49 -37.55 13.75
N ASP A 219 -17.77 -37.18 13.71
CA ASP A 219 -18.79 -37.81 12.88
C ASP A 219 -18.63 -37.33 11.43
N PHE A 220 -17.75 -38.01 10.68
CA PHE A 220 -17.37 -37.64 9.32
C PHE A 220 -18.51 -37.78 8.30
N ASP A 221 -19.58 -38.51 8.62
CA ASP A 221 -20.74 -38.70 7.74
C ASP A 221 -21.76 -37.55 7.85
N HIS A 222 -21.56 -36.68 8.83
CA HIS A 222 -22.37 -35.49 9.03
C HIS A 222 -22.34 -34.59 7.79
N SER A 223 -23.46 -33.92 7.50
CA SER A 223 -23.63 -33.05 6.33
C SER A 223 -22.56 -31.95 6.22
N CYS A 224 -21.96 -31.52 7.33
CA CYS A 224 -20.85 -30.55 7.35
C CYS A 224 -19.58 -31.10 6.69
N PHE A 225 -19.30 -32.40 6.78
CA PHE A 225 -17.98 -32.96 6.50
C PHE A 225 -17.93 -33.93 5.32
N ARG A 226 -19.02 -34.66 5.04
CA ARG A 226 -19.05 -35.61 3.92
C ARG A 226 -18.90 -34.95 2.55
N ASP A 227 -18.37 -35.67 1.57
CA ASP A 227 -18.10 -35.18 0.23
C ASP A 227 -19.38 -34.89 -0.58
N THR A 228 -20.37 -35.78 -0.50
CA THR A 228 -21.63 -35.65 -1.25
C THR A 228 -22.84 -35.95 -0.36
N ILE A 229 -24.07 -35.71 -0.85
CA ILE A 229 -25.30 -35.96 -0.08
C ILE A 229 -25.42 -37.41 0.42
N ASP A 230 -24.92 -38.38 -0.35
CA ASP A 230 -25.13 -39.81 -0.10
C ASP A 230 -23.83 -40.58 0.23
N SER A 231 -22.69 -39.90 0.35
CA SER A 231 -21.39 -40.55 0.54
C SER A 231 -20.39 -39.65 1.26
N VAL A 232 -19.69 -40.23 2.23
CA VAL A 232 -18.54 -39.64 2.93
C VAL A 232 -17.45 -39.26 1.93
N GLY A 233 -17.11 -40.15 0.99
CA GLY A 233 -16.01 -39.91 0.02
C GLY A 233 -14.67 -40.43 0.52
N GLU A 234 -13.64 -40.34 -0.33
CA GLU A 234 -12.25 -40.66 0.06
C GLU A 234 -11.57 -39.38 0.55
N PHE A 235 -11.06 -39.38 1.79
CA PHE A 235 -10.35 -38.24 2.36
C PHE A 235 -9.08 -37.91 1.58
N GLY A 236 -8.78 -36.61 1.44
CA GLY A 236 -7.60 -36.14 0.73
C GLY A 236 -7.81 -34.81 0.01
N PRO A 237 -6.87 -34.41 -0.87
CA PRO A 237 -6.92 -33.11 -1.55
C PRO A 237 -8.16 -32.91 -2.42
N GLU A 238 -8.76 -33.98 -2.94
CA GLU A 238 -9.98 -33.93 -3.76
C GLU A 238 -11.27 -33.95 -2.94
N HIS A 239 -11.18 -34.32 -1.66
CA HIS A 239 -12.33 -34.36 -0.77
C HIS A 239 -12.80 -32.94 -0.45
N ARG A 240 -14.12 -32.72 -0.43
CA ARG A 240 -14.74 -31.41 -0.21
C ARG A 240 -14.29 -30.72 1.07
N LYS A 241 -14.13 -31.48 2.17
CA LYS A 241 -13.91 -30.90 3.51
C LYS A 241 -12.69 -31.47 4.22
N ILE A 242 -12.69 -32.77 4.50
CA ILE A 242 -11.63 -33.46 5.24
C ILE A 242 -10.44 -33.76 4.34
N LEU A 243 -9.28 -33.20 4.67
CA LEU A 243 -7.99 -33.52 4.05
C LEU A 243 -7.38 -34.76 4.70
N ILE A 244 -7.32 -34.77 6.02
CA ILE A 244 -6.79 -35.87 6.84
C ILE A 244 -7.70 -36.07 8.04
N ILE A 245 -7.91 -37.33 8.38
CA ILE A 245 -8.43 -37.75 9.67
C ILE A 245 -7.41 -38.70 10.30
N ASN A 246 -7.00 -38.41 11.53
CA ASN A 246 -6.08 -39.23 12.30
C ASN A 246 -6.85 -39.90 13.43
N THR A 247 -7.25 -41.15 13.20
CA THR A 247 -7.99 -42.04 14.12
C THR A 247 -7.07 -43.10 14.71
N THR A 248 -5.81 -42.76 15.00
CA THR A 248 -4.83 -43.74 15.49
C THR A 248 -5.11 -44.21 16.92
N ILE A 249 -5.90 -43.45 17.68
CA ILE A 249 -6.30 -43.77 19.06
C ILE A 249 -7.57 -44.66 19.06
N ASP A 250 -8.63 -44.24 18.37
CA ASP A 250 -9.91 -44.94 18.23
C ASP A 250 -10.64 -44.60 16.91
N ASP A 251 -11.82 -45.20 16.70
CA ASP A 251 -12.52 -45.25 15.41
C ASP A 251 -13.60 -44.13 15.23
N GLY A 252 -13.41 -42.93 15.78
CA GLY A 252 -14.29 -41.76 15.57
C GLY A 252 -15.11 -41.34 16.78
N ASP A 253 -16.15 -40.52 16.60
CA ASP A 253 -16.95 -39.94 17.72
C ASP A 253 -18.07 -40.89 18.19
N ASP A 254 -17.75 -41.78 19.12
CA ASP A 254 -18.53 -42.99 19.38
C ASP A 254 -19.34 -42.95 20.71
N PRO A 255 -20.54 -43.57 20.79
CA PRO A 255 -21.33 -43.60 22.02
C PRO A 255 -20.69 -44.45 23.14
N GLY A 256 -19.80 -43.86 23.93
CA GLY A 256 -19.11 -44.54 25.04
C GLY A 256 -17.90 -43.78 25.58
N GLU A 257 -17.34 -42.87 24.79
CA GLU A 257 -16.24 -41.99 25.18
C GLU A 257 -16.65 -40.91 26.19
N SER A 258 -15.66 -40.37 26.91
CA SER A 258 -15.88 -39.40 27.98
C SER A 258 -16.54 -38.10 27.49
N ASP A 259 -16.28 -37.73 26.23
CA ASP A 259 -16.69 -36.46 25.64
C ASP A 259 -17.41 -36.61 24.29
N TYR A 260 -18.08 -37.76 24.10
CA TYR A 260 -18.91 -38.02 22.91
C TYR A 260 -19.73 -36.79 22.47
N ARG A 261 -19.64 -36.49 21.17
CA ARG A 261 -20.15 -35.34 20.41
C ARG A 261 -19.36 -34.03 20.53
N HIS A 262 -18.34 -33.96 21.38
CA HIS A 262 -17.57 -32.74 21.59
C HIS A 262 -16.78 -32.36 20.34
N GLY A 263 -15.90 -33.24 19.86
CA GLY A 263 -15.08 -33.00 18.68
C GLY A 263 -15.87 -32.71 17.41
N THR A 264 -16.97 -33.42 17.16
CA THR A 264 -17.88 -33.11 16.04
C THR A 264 -18.43 -31.69 16.11
N HIS A 265 -18.81 -31.22 17.30
CA HIS A 265 -19.34 -29.86 17.47
C HIS A 265 -18.25 -28.80 17.25
N VAL A 266 -17.05 -29.05 17.78
CA VAL A 266 -15.86 -28.20 17.61
C VAL A 266 -15.47 -28.10 16.13
N ALA A 267 -15.35 -29.23 15.43
CA ALA A 267 -15.07 -29.27 13.99
C ALA A 267 -16.15 -28.54 13.18
N GLY A 268 -17.42 -28.67 13.57
CA GLY A 268 -18.51 -27.97 12.91
C GLY A 268 -18.41 -26.45 13.11
N SER A 269 -18.00 -26.01 14.29
CA SER A 269 -17.76 -24.59 14.59
C SER A 269 -16.52 -24.06 13.87
N LEU A 270 -15.59 -24.92 13.47
CA LEU A 270 -14.36 -24.56 12.77
C LEU A 270 -14.53 -24.44 11.26
N VAL A 271 -15.20 -25.42 10.61
CA VAL A 271 -15.26 -25.52 9.13
C VAL A 271 -16.60 -25.94 8.52
N CYS A 272 -17.71 -25.99 9.28
CA CYS A 272 -18.96 -26.51 8.71
C CYS A 272 -19.41 -25.71 7.48
N ASN A 273 -19.64 -26.45 6.38
CA ASN A 273 -20.46 -26.07 5.24
C ASN A 273 -21.31 -27.29 4.94
N ASP A 274 -22.63 -27.17 5.08
CA ASP A 274 -23.48 -28.33 4.84
C ASP A 274 -23.46 -28.71 3.35
N VAL A 275 -23.47 -30.02 3.10
CA VAL A 275 -23.34 -30.54 1.74
C VAL A 275 -24.54 -30.17 0.86
N PHE A 276 -25.69 -29.79 1.43
CA PHE A 276 -26.87 -29.44 0.65
C PHE A 276 -26.70 -28.05 0.03
N SER A 277 -26.33 -27.04 0.82
CA SER A 277 -25.98 -25.72 0.31
C SER A 277 -24.79 -25.79 -0.65
N SER A 278 -23.75 -26.56 -0.30
CA SER A 278 -22.58 -26.73 -1.17
C SER A 278 -22.92 -27.39 -2.52
N THR A 279 -23.77 -28.43 -2.55
CA THR A 279 -24.12 -29.13 -3.79
C THR A 279 -25.02 -28.31 -4.70
N ASN A 280 -25.96 -27.57 -4.12
CA ASN A 280 -26.85 -26.69 -4.88
C ASN A 280 -26.20 -25.36 -5.25
N ASN A 281 -25.04 -25.06 -4.68
CA ASN A 281 -24.40 -23.76 -4.77
C ASN A 281 -25.38 -22.67 -4.30
N ASP A 282 -25.99 -22.92 -3.14
CA ASP A 282 -26.80 -21.96 -2.40
C ASP A 282 -25.92 -21.24 -1.36
N GLU A 283 -26.41 -20.12 -0.84
CA GLU A 283 -25.81 -19.47 0.33
C GLU A 283 -25.73 -20.48 1.51
N PRO A 284 -24.63 -20.51 2.28
CA PRO A 284 -24.48 -21.44 3.40
C PRO A 284 -25.63 -21.31 4.41
N ASP A 285 -26.22 -22.45 4.80
CA ASP A 285 -27.37 -22.47 5.71
C ASP A 285 -26.94 -22.77 7.18
N ASN A 286 -27.93 -23.03 8.02
CA ASN A 286 -27.84 -23.23 9.45
C ASN A 286 -26.74 -24.22 9.87
N GLY A 287 -25.80 -23.71 10.66
CA GLY A 287 -24.67 -24.47 11.20
C GLY A 287 -23.33 -24.06 10.59
N SER A 288 -23.36 -23.40 9.42
CA SER A 288 -22.17 -22.91 8.74
C SER A 288 -21.39 -21.90 9.57
N THR A 289 -20.08 -21.95 9.43
CA THR A 289 -19.14 -21.09 10.15
C THR A 289 -18.53 -20.04 9.25
N ILE A 290 -17.74 -19.13 9.80
CA ILE A 290 -17.18 -17.99 9.09
C ILE A 290 -16.23 -18.42 7.96
N ALA A 291 -15.32 -19.36 8.22
CA ALA A 291 -14.48 -20.00 7.20
C ALA A 291 -15.09 -21.33 6.71
N TYR A 292 -16.35 -21.30 6.27
CA TYR A 292 -17.07 -22.52 5.86
C TYR A 292 -16.40 -23.25 4.68
N ASN A 293 -15.58 -22.61 3.85
CA ASN A 293 -14.94 -23.25 2.70
C ASN A 293 -13.55 -23.82 3.01
N ALA A 294 -13.01 -23.56 4.20
CA ALA A 294 -11.73 -24.13 4.63
C ALA A 294 -11.76 -25.67 4.71
N LYS A 295 -10.63 -26.30 4.45
CA LYS A 295 -10.41 -27.74 4.64
C LYS A 295 -9.99 -28.08 6.06
N LEU A 296 -10.23 -29.33 6.45
CA LEU A 296 -10.05 -29.83 7.80
C LEU A 296 -8.95 -30.88 7.88
N ILE A 297 -8.07 -30.72 8.87
CA ILE A 297 -7.25 -31.81 9.41
C ILE A 297 -7.81 -32.10 10.80
N PHE A 298 -8.35 -33.30 11.00
CA PHE A 298 -8.93 -33.70 12.28
C PHE A 298 -8.07 -34.76 12.94
N GLN A 299 -7.75 -34.57 14.22
CA GLN A 299 -6.91 -35.45 15.01
C GLN A 299 -7.69 -35.93 16.24
N ASP A 300 -7.92 -37.23 16.31
CA ASP A 300 -8.56 -37.82 17.47
C ASP A 300 -7.56 -38.01 18.60
N ILE A 301 -7.86 -37.40 19.74
CA ILE A 301 -7.02 -37.45 20.94
C ILE A 301 -7.77 -37.97 22.17
N VAL A 302 -8.97 -38.52 22.00
CA VAL A 302 -9.74 -39.16 23.08
C VAL A 302 -9.77 -40.67 22.82
N SER A 303 -9.99 -41.42 23.89
CA SER A 303 -10.14 -42.87 23.83
C SER A 303 -11.29 -43.29 24.73
N GLU A 304 -11.67 -44.58 24.72
CA GLU A 304 -12.57 -45.16 25.72
C GLU A 304 -12.11 -44.91 27.17
N GLU A 305 -10.81 -44.71 27.41
CA GLU A 305 -10.24 -44.43 28.74
C GLU A 305 -10.25 -42.92 29.10
N GLY A 306 -10.67 -42.06 28.17
CA GLY A 306 -10.74 -40.60 28.27
C GLY A 306 -9.69 -39.88 27.40
N TRP A 307 -9.48 -38.60 27.68
CA TRP A 307 -8.47 -37.76 27.01
C TRP A 307 -7.08 -38.39 27.06
N SER A 308 -6.51 -38.59 25.87
CA SER A 308 -5.20 -39.19 25.65
C SER A 308 -4.39 -38.36 24.64
N PRO A 309 -4.17 -37.05 24.89
CA PRO A 309 -3.30 -36.25 24.04
C PRO A 309 -1.90 -36.88 23.97
N PRO A 310 -1.18 -36.75 22.84
CA PRO A 310 0.16 -37.31 22.71
C PRO A 310 1.09 -36.74 23.78
N GLU A 311 2.08 -37.53 24.21
CA GLU A 311 3.08 -37.08 25.19
C GLU A 311 3.81 -35.82 24.72
N ASN A 312 3.99 -35.66 23.40
CA ASN A 312 4.51 -34.45 22.77
C ASN A 312 3.47 -33.87 21.80
N VAL A 313 2.96 -32.68 22.11
CA VAL A 313 1.89 -32.04 21.32
C VAL A 313 2.38 -31.54 19.96
N THR A 314 3.69 -31.40 19.76
CA THR A 314 4.26 -30.98 18.46
C THR A 314 4.04 -31.98 17.34
N GLU A 315 3.74 -33.25 17.64
CA GLU A 315 3.34 -34.23 16.63
C GLU A 315 2.04 -33.82 15.91
N LEU A 316 1.08 -33.29 16.67
CA LEU A 316 -0.19 -32.78 16.14
C LEU A 316 0.06 -31.57 15.23
N LEU A 317 0.88 -30.64 15.70
CA LEU A 317 1.20 -29.41 15.00
C LEU A 317 2.03 -29.67 13.74
N PHE A 318 2.94 -30.64 13.79
CA PHE A 318 3.71 -31.10 12.64
C PHE A 318 2.81 -31.69 11.55
N GLU A 319 1.90 -32.61 11.91
CA GLU A 319 0.94 -33.19 10.94
C GLU A 319 0.08 -32.11 10.30
N ASN A 320 -0.34 -31.10 11.06
CA ASN A 320 -1.05 -29.95 10.52
C ASN A 320 -0.19 -29.16 9.52
N SER A 321 1.02 -28.77 9.91
CA SER A 321 1.90 -27.92 9.09
C SER A 321 2.36 -28.58 7.80
N VAL A 322 2.75 -29.87 7.81
CA VAL A 322 3.18 -30.55 6.56
C VAL A 322 2.05 -30.73 5.54
N ASN A 323 0.80 -30.54 5.96
CA ASN A 323 -0.39 -30.59 5.12
C ASN A 323 -0.96 -29.20 4.84
N GLY A 324 -0.17 -28.15 5.02
CA GLY A 324 -0.52 -26.77 4.68
C GLY A 324 -1.30 -26.02 5.75
N GLY A 325 -1.50 -26.60 6.93
CA GLY A 325 -2.18 -25.95 8.04
C GLY A 325 -1.26 -24.99 8.81
N ILE A 326 -1.63 -23.71 8.84
CA ILE A 326 -0.99 -22.69 9.69
C ILE A 326 -1.69 -22.61 11.05
N ILE A 327 -3.02 -22.66 11.05
CA ILE A 327 -3.85 -22.50 12.24
C ILE A 327 -4.23 -23.88 12.80
N HIS A 328 -4.12 -24.02 14.12
CA HIS A 328 -4.53 -25.23 14.83
C HIS A 328 -5.42 -24.89 16.03
N SER A 329 -6.60 -25.50 16.10
CA SER A 329 -7.57 -25.26 17.18
C SER A 329 -7.55 -26.38 18.21
N ASN A 330 -7.43 -26.04 19.49
CA ASN A 330 -7.38 -26.98 20.62
C ASN A 330 -8.41 -26.56 21.67
N SER A 331 -9.49 -27.33 21.79
CA SER A 331 -10.60 -27.02 22.73
C SER A 331 -10.54 -27.82 24.03
N TRP A 332 -9.31 -28.08 24.50
CA TRP A 332 -8.98 -28.93 25.63
C TRP A 332 -7.77 -28.36 26.40
N GLY A 333 -7.56 -28.86 27.63
CA GLY A 333 -6.47 -28.43 28.51
C GLY A 333 -6.54 -29.10 29.88
N ASP A 334 -5.52 -28.89 30.72
CA ASP A 334 -5.48 -29.44 32.08
C ASP A 334 -5.99 -28.44 33.12
N ASP A 335 -6.56 -28.95 34.22
CA ASP A 335 -7.03 -28.15 35.36
C ASP A 335 -5.86 -27.60 36.22
N THR A 336 -4.93 -26.88 35.59
CA THR A 336 -3.82 -26.20 36.25
C THR A 336 -3.56 -24.84 35.63
N THR A 337 -3.17 -23.87 36.46
CA THR A 337 -2.76 -22.52 36.06
C THR A 337 -1.27 -22.42 35.81
N ALA A 338 -0.51 -23.46 36.16
CA ALA A 338 0.94 -23.50 36.03
C ALA A 338 1.34 -23.65 34.56
N TYR A 339 2.47 -23.04 34.20
CA TYR A 339 3.11 -23.29 32.91
C TYR A 339 3.75 -24.68 32.93
N THR A 340 3.33 -25.58 32.03
CA THR A 340 3.77 -26.98 31.96
C THR A 340 4.74 -27.22 30.80
N ASP A 341 5.26 -28.45 30.74
CA ASP A 341 6.06 -28.95 29.62
C ASP A 341 5.27 -28.88 28.29
N ARG A 342 3.98 -29.24 28.31
CA ARG A 342 3.11 -29.16 27.13
C ARG A 342 2.88 -27.71 26.68
N THR A 343 2.71 -26.77 27.60
CA THR A 343 2.70 -25.34 27.25
C THR A 343 4.03 -24.93 26.59
N ALA A 344 5.15 -25.44 27.11
CA ALA A 344 6.48 -25.20 26.56
C ALA A 344 6.61 -25.72 25.12
N ASP A 345 6.03 -26.89 24.82
CA ASP A 345 6.02 -27.46 23.47
C ASP A 345 5.25 -26.60 22.46
N PHE A 346 4.09 -26.05 22.84
CA PHE A 346 3.36 -25.10 21.99
C PHE A 346 4.18 -23.85 21.68
N ASP A 347 4.83 -23.30 22.70
CA ASP A 347 5.69 -22.12 22.54
C ASP A 347 6.94 -22.44 21.72
N LEU A 348 7.55 -23.61 21.93
CA LEU A 348 8.70 -24.10 21.17
C LEU A 348 8.36 -24.34 19.70
N TRP A 349 7.19 -24.91 19.42
CA TRP A 349 6.75 -25.10 18.04
C TRP A 349 6.56 -23.75 17.34
N ALA A 350 5.88 -22.80 17.96
CA ALA A 350 5.62 -21.49 17.35
C ALA A 350 6.90 -20.68 17.05
N ILE A 351 7.99 -20.89 17.81
CA ILE A 351 9.27 -20.21 17.55
C ILE A 351 10.10 -20.92 16.46
N GLU A 352 10.06 -22.26 16.39
CA GLU A 352 10.79 -23.03 15.37
C GLU A 352 10.04 -23.08 14.02
N MET A 353 8.71 -22.94 14.08
CA MET A 353 7.78 -22.90 12.96
C MET A 353 6.98 -21.59 12.98
N PRO A 354 7.57 -20.48 12.48
CA PRO A 354 6.94 -19.15 12.54
C PRO A 354 5.57 -19.08 11.84
N TRP A 355 5.30 -19.96 10.88
CA TRP A 355 4.00 -20.11 10.19
C TRP A 355 3.06 -21.10 10.89
N SER A 356 3.07 -21.11 12.23
CA SER A 356 2.11 -21.89 13.02
C SER A 356 1.48 -21.04 14.10
N LEU A 357 0.17 -21.16 14.28
CA LEU A 357 -0.59 -20.46 15.30
C LEU A 357 -1.61 -21.38 15.97
N SER A 358 -1.45 -21.59 17.27
CA SER A 358 -2.35 -22.43 18.05
C SER A 358 -3.39 -21.61 18.81
N PHE A 359 -4.66 -21.94 18.60
CA PHE A 359 -5.81 -21.43 19.35
C PHE A 359 -6.14 -22.40 20.46
N ILE A 360 -6.27 -21.91 21.70
CA ILE A 360 -6.45 -22.76 22.88
C ILE A 360 -7.59 -22.24 23.75
N ALA A 361 -8.49 -23.13 24.16
CA ALA A 361 -9.56 -22.79 25.08
C ALA A 361 -9.01 -22.53 26.50
N PRO A 362 -9.22 -21.34 27.10
CA PRO A 362 -8.68 -20.98 28.42
C PRO A 362 -9.37 -21.68 29.61
N GLY A 363 -10.43 -22.46 29.37
CA GLY A 363 -11.17 -23.20 30.38
C GLY A 363 -12.46 -22.51 30.81
N ASN A 364 -13.33 -23.28 31.49
CA ASN A 364 -14.71 -22.89 31.79
C ASN A 364 -14.98 -22.71 33.31
N THR A 365 -13.99 -22.24 34.07
CA THR A 365 -14.08 -22.19 35.54
C THR A 365 -14.60 -20.85 36.09
N GLY A 366 -14.62 -19.79 35.29
CA GLY A 366 -14.79 -18.40 35.75
C GLY A 366 -13.64 -17.90 36.63
N GLY A 367 -12.58 -18.71 36.76
CA GLY A 367 -11.38 -18.44 37.55
C GLY A 367 -10.19 -18.10 36.66
N GLN A 368 -8.98 -18.41 37.15
CA GLN A 368 -7.76 -18.21 36.37
C GLN A 368 -7.71 -19.11 35.14
N LEU A 369 -7.16 -18.56 34.06
CA LEU A 369 -6.92 -19.25 32.80
C LEU A 369 -6.03 -20.49 32.98
N LEU A 370 -6.42 -21.56 32.29
CA LEU A 370 -5.86 -22.89 32.44
C LEU A 370 -4.83 -23.22 31.34
N GLU A 371 -3.96 -24.18 31.66
CA GLU A 371 -3.02 -24.80 30.75
C GLU A 371 -3.75 -25.54 29.60
N PRO A 372 -3.21 -25.56 28.37
CA PRO A 372 -2.01 -24.86 27.87
C PRO A 372 -2.28 -23.44 27.34
N ALA A 373 -3.46 -22.87 27.60
CA ALA A 373 -3.81 -21.52 27.14
C ALA A 373 -2.97 -20.40 27.79
N ASN A 374 -2.18 -20.73 28.83
CA ASN A 374 -1.22 -19.85 29.48
C ASN A 374 0.14 -19.76 28.74
N GLY A 375 0.24 -20.31 27.53
CA GLY A 375 1.41 -20.16 26.67
C GLY A 375 1.67 -18.72 26.23
N ARG A 376 2.92 -18.44 25.83
CA ARG A 376 3.39 -17.12 25.41
C ARG A 376 3.10 -16.82 23.93
N ASN A 377 2.98 -17.86 23.11
CA ASN A 377 2.85 -17.78 21.65
C ASN A 377 1.46 -18.19 21.14
N VAL A 378 0.61 -18.68 22.03
CA VAL A 378 -0.74 -19.19 21.71
C VAL A 378 -1.78 -18.08 21.74
N VAL A 379 -2.94 -18.33 21.14
CA VAL A 379 -4.10 -17.43 21.17
C VAL A 379 -5.17 -18.05 22.05
N ALA A 380 -5.27 -17.56 23.30
CA ALA A 380 -6.32 -17.98 24.22
C ALA A 380 -7.60 -17.17 24.01
N ILE A 381 -8.72 -17.86 23.76
CA ILE A 381 -9.99 -17.21 23.39
C ILE A 381 -11.03 -17.36 24.49
N GLY A 382 -11.41 -16.23 25.09
CA GLY A 382 -12.53 -16.20 26.03
C GLY A 382 -13.88 -16.26 25.32
N ALA A 383 -14.94 -16.55 26.08
CA ALA A 383 -16.29 -16.70 25.55
C ALA A 383 -17.20 -15.53 25.94
N THR A 384 -17.92 -14.99 24.96
CA THR A 384 -19.04 -14.06 25.16
C THR A 384 -20.37 -14.70 24.82
N ASP A 385 -21.46 -14.02 25.14
CA ASP A 385 -22.72 -14.25 24.45
C ASP A 385 -22.68 -13.69 23.01
N LYS A 386 -23.80 -13.86 22.29
CA LYS A 386 -23.98 -13.32 20.94
C LYS A 386 -24.94 -12.16 21.02
N GLY A 387 -24.49 -10.98 20.63
CA GLY A 387 -25.30 -9.77 20.67
C GLY A 387 -24.52 -8.61 20.08
N VAL A 388 -25.26 -7.54 19.77
CA VAL A 388 -24.68 -6.26 19.30
C VAL A 388 -23.82 -5.62 20.39
N SER A 389 -24.17 -5.85 21.65
CA SER A 389 -23.39 -5.49 22.82
C SER A 389 -23.11 -6.76 23.61
N PRO A 390 -22.11 -7.55 23.20
CA PRO A 390 -21.83 -8.83 23.83
C PRO A 390 -21.36 -8.65 25.26
N GLU A 391 -21.69 -9.61 26.12
CA GLU A 391 -21.26 -9.70 27.50
C GLU A 391 -20.35 -10.92 27.71
N MET A 392 -19.38 -10.80 28.62
CA MET A 392 -18.54 -11.92 29.02
C MET A 392 -19.39 -13.05 29.59
N TRP A 393 -19.13 -14.28 29.14
CA TRP A 393 -19.70 -15.45 29.79
C TRP A 393 -19.05 -15.64 31.16
N GLN A 394 -19.86 -15.67 32.22
CA GLN A 394 -19.37 -15.73 33.61
C GLN A 394 -18.47 -16.94 33.91
N SER A 395 -18.58 -18.01 33.14
CA SER A 395 -17.74 -19.20 33.31
C SER A 395 -16.49 -19.17 32.43
N SER A 396 -16.31 -18.18 31.54
CA SER A 396 -15.05 -18.01 30.81
C SER A 396 -13.94 -17.75 31.82
N SER A 397 -12.86 -18.53 31.75
CA SER A 397 -11.68 -18.25 32.57
C SER A 397 -11.02 -16.93 32.12
N VAL A 398 -10.29 -16.31 33.03
CA VAL A 398 -9.71 -14.96 32.87
C VAL A 398 -8.25 -14.96 33.31
N GLY A 399 -7.47 -14.01 32.81
CA GLY A 399 -6.13 -13.76 33.30
C GLY A 399 -6.07 -13.04 34.66
N PRO A 400 -4.88 -12.58 35.07
CA PRO A 400 -3.60 -12.78 34.40
C PRO A 400 -3.08 -14.20 34.62
N THR A 401 -2.12 -14.63 33.81
CA THR A 401 -1.38 -15.88 34.03
C THR A 401 -0.52 -15.79 35.28
N GLU A 402 -0.02 -16.93 35.78
CA GLU A 402 0.96 -16.94 36.88
C GLU A 402 2.27 -16.20 36.52
N LEU A 403 2.59 -16.09 35.24
CA LEU A 403 3.74 -15.36 34.70
C LEU A 403 3.49 -13.86 34.57
N GLY A 404 2.28 -13.39 34.89
CA GLY A 404 1.91 -11.97 34.91
C GLY A 404 1.49 -11.39 33.55
N THR A 405 1.29 -12.23 32.53
CA THR A 405 0.72 -11.83 31.24
C THR A 405 -0.81 -11.76 31.30
N TYR A 406 -1.44 -11.05 30.36
CA TYR A 406 -2.90 -10.97 30.24
C TYR A 406 -3.55 -12.35 30.06
N GLY A 407 -2.87 -13.27 29.37
CA GLY A 407 -3.34 -14.63 29.10
C GLY A 407 -4.40 -14.68 28.01
N ILE A 408 -5.59 -14.11 28.27
CA ILE A 408 -6.65 -14.00 27.26
C ILE A 408 -6.20 -13.06 26.14
N PHE A 409 -6.21 -13.55 24.91
CA PHE A 409 -5.83 -12.78 23.74
C PHE A 409 -7.00 -11.94 23.23
N ALA A 410 -8.15 -12.58 22.99
CA ALA A 410 -9.38 -11.94 22.52
C ALA A 410 -10.59 -12.78 22.96
N VAL A 411 -11.81 -12.33 22.64
CA VAL A 411 -13.03 -13.08 22.93
C VAL A 411 -13.91 -13.24 21.70
N ALA A 412 -14.65 -14.34 21.67
CA ALA A 412 -15.59 -14.67 20.59
C ALA A 412 -16.89 -15.26 21.18
N PRO A 413 -17.99 -15.29 20.39
CA PRO A 413 -19.22 -15.93 20.84
C PRO A 413 -19.00 -17.39 21.22
N GLY A 414 -19.26 -17.73 22.48
CA GLY A 414 -19.12 -19.09 23.01
C GLY A 414 -20.38 -19.62 23.69
N VAL A 415 -21.42 -18.80 23.85
CA VAL A 415 -22.67 -19.20 24.52
C VAL A 415 -23.74 -19.59 23.52
N SER A 416 -24.27 -20.80 23.72
CA SER A 416 -25.37 -21.35 22.93
C SER A 416 -25.04 -21.42 21.44
N ILE A 417 -23.90 -21.97 21.09
CA ILE A 417 -23.41 -22.17 19.71
C ILE A 417 -24.04 -23.45 19.15
N ASN A 418 -24.68 -23.36 17.99
CA ASN A 418 -25.45 -24.44 17.36
C ASN A 418 -24.68 -25.07 16.20
N SER A 419 -23.98 -26.17 16.46
CA SER A 419 -23.04 -26.80 15.52
C SER A 419 -23.37 -28.28 15.31
N ALA A 420 -22.60 -28.97 14.46
CA ALA A 420 -22.76 -30.38 14.14
C ALA A 420 -22.88 -31.25 15.41
N LYS A 421 -23.74 -32.27 15.34
CA LYS A 421 -24.00 -33.17 16.45
C LYS A 421 -23.77 -34.61 16.00
N ALA A 422 -22.78 -35.29 16.57
CA ALA A 422 -22.60 -36.71 16.31
C ALA A 422 -23.83 -37.53 16.75
N ASP A 423 -24.18 -38.54 15.96
CA ASP A 423 -25.21 -39.51 16.31
C ASP A 423 -24.66 -40.91 16.63
N GLY A 424 -23.36 -41.12 16.40
CA GLY A 424 -22.61 -42.33 16.74
C GLY A 424 -22.83 -43.47 15.76
N PHE A 425 -23.15 -43.15 14.50
CA PHE A 425 -23.34 -44.12 13.44
C PHE A 425 -22.65 -43.64 12.15
N ASP A 426 -21.62 -44.37 11.70
CA ASP A 426 -20.77 -44.02 10.55
C ASP A 426 -21.48 -43.98 9.17
N ASP A 427 -22.73 -44.43 9.09
CA ASP A 427 -23.50 -44.52 7.84
C ASP A 427 -24.94 -43.98 7.94
N SER A 428 -25.22 -43.19 8.97
CA SER A 428 -26.52 -42.54 9.20
C SER A 428 -26.81 -41.40 8.21
N MET A 429 -25.76 -40.84 7.61
CA MET A 429 -25.80 -39.63 6.80
C MET A 429 -26.40 -38.46 7.58
N ASN A 430 -25.90 -38.26 8.81
CA ASN A 430 -26.41 -37.32 9.78
C ASN A 430 -26.41 -35.86 9.28
N ASN A 431 -27.32 -35.04 9.82
CA ASN A 431 -27.38 -33.60 9.58
C ASN A 431 -27.91 -32.82 10.80
N ALA A 432 -27.92 -33.45 11.97
CA ALA A 432 -28.48 -32.89 13.17
C ALA A 432 -27.52 -31.86 13.80
N LEU A 433 -28.09 -30.78 14.34
CA LEU A 433 -27.33 -29.78 15.08
C LEU A 433 -27.57 -29.92 16.59
N ARG A 434 -26.61 -29.49 17.40
CA ARG A 434 -26.74 -29.35 18.86
C ARG A 434 -26.22 -28.00 19.32
N VAL A 435 -26.85 -27.51 20.39
CA VAL A 435 -26.44 -26.30 21.08
C VAL A 435 -25.48 -26.66 22.22
N SER A 436 -24.30 -26.03 22.25
CA SER A 436 -23.34 -26.13 23.35
C SER A 436 -22.87 -24.73 23.78
N SER A 437 -22.32 -24.60 24.99
CA SER A 437 -21.75 -23.36 25.50
C SER A 437 -20.40 -23.65 26.13
N GLY A 438 -19.39 -22.84 25.84
CA GLY A 438 -18.04 -23.07 26.33
C GLY A 438 -17.02 -22.18 25.64
N THR A 439 -15.87 -22.01 26.27
CA THR A 439 -14.66 -21.53 25.58
C THR A 439 -14.23 -22.50 24.48
N SER A 440 -14.57 -23.79 24.63
CA SER A 440 -14.47 -24.83 23.59
C SER A 440 -15.32 -24.56 22.34
N MET A 441 -16.30 -23.66 22.40
CA MET A 441 -17.07 -23.22 21.23
C MET A 441 -16.55 -21.89 20.66
N ALA A 442 -16.05 -21.00 21.53
CA ALA A 442 -15.48 -19.72 21.11
C ALA A 442 -14.13 -19.91 20.37
N THR A 443 -13.31 -20.84 20.83
CA THR A 443 -11.97 -21.13 20.28
C THR A 443 -11.99 -21.57 18.81
N PRO A 444 -12.80 -22.57 18.38
CA PRO A 444 -12.89 -22.94 16.96
C PRO A 444 -13.51 -21.84 16.09
N LEU A 445 -14.44 -21.03 16.63
CA LEU A 445 -14.99 -19.89 15.90
C LEU A 445 -13.92 -18.80 15.65
N ALA A 446 -13.10 -18.50 16.64
CA ALA A 446 -11.98 -17.56 16.50
C ALA A 446 -10.88 -18.08 15.57
N ALA A 447 -10.59 -19.38 15.60
CA ALA A 447 -9.68 -20.02 14.64
C ALA A 447 -10.23 -19.95 13.21
N SER A 448 -11.53 -20.21 13.04
CA SER A 448 -12.25 -20.05 11.76
C SER A 448 -12.18 -18.60 11.25
N PHE A 449 -12.43 -17.62 12.13
CA PHE A 449 -12.30 -16.19 11.82
C PHE A 449 -10.90 -15.83 11.36
N THR A 450 -9.88 -16.35 12.04
CA THR A 450 -8.48 -16.13 11.68
C THR A 450 -8.12 -16.82 10.37
N GLY A 451 -8.80 -17.92 10.01
CA GLY A 451 -8.72 -18.53 8.68
C GLY A 451 -9.15 -17.59 7.57
N VAL A 452 -10.19 -16.76 7.80
CA VAL A 452 -10.57 -15.70 6.85
C VAL A 452 -9.49 -14.61 6.77
N ILE A 453 -8.89 -14.22 7.91
CA ILE A 453 -7.75 -13.28 7.91
C ILE A 453 -6.56 -13.87 7.12
N GLN A 454 -6.25 -15.16 7.32
CA GLN A 454 -5.20 -15.84 6.55
C GLN A 454 -5.50 -15.79 5.06
N GLN A 455 -6.73 -16.09 4.64
CA GLN A 455 -7.18 -15.95 3.26
C GLN A 455 -6.97 -14.53 2.74
N MET A 456 -7.31 -13.51 3.53
CA MET A 456 -7.13 -12.11 3.14
C MET A 456 -5.66 -11.76 2.89
N VAL A 457 -4.71 -12.32 3.65
CA VAL A 457 -3.27 -12.10 3.38
C VAL A 457 -2.79 -12.91 2.18
N GLU A 458 -3.14 -14.20 2.11
CA GLU A 458 -2.70 -15.11 1.04
C GLU A 458 -3.25 -14.74 -0.35
N GLN A 459 -4.44 -14.14 -0.40
CA GLN A 459 -5.08 -13.68 -1.64
C GLN A 459 -4.88 -12.17 -1.89
N GLY A 460 -4.05 -11.48 -1.09
CA GLY A 460 -3.66 -10.09 -1.34
C GLY A 460 -4.75 -9.04 -1.07
N TRP A 461 -5.74 -9.36 -0.22
CA TRP A 461 -6.69 -8.39 0.32
C TRP A 461 -6.04 -7.46 1.36
N LEU A 462 -5.12 -8.00 2.15
CA LEU A 462 -4.26 -7.27 3.07
C LEU A 462 -2.84 -7.20 2.49
N LEU A 463 -2.29 -6.00 2.43
CA LEU A 463 -1.12 -5.67 1.63
C LEU A 463 -0.05 -4.97 2.46
N GLY A 464 1.21 -5.33 2.25
CA GLY A 464 2.35 -4.54 2.69
C GLY A 464 2.49 -3.24 1.89
N ALA A 465 3.49 -2.44 2.24
CA ALA A 465 3.77 -1.20 1.49
C ALA A 465 4.26 -1.48 0.07
N ASN A 466 3.73 -0.72 -0.87
CA ASN A 466 4.18 -0.63 -2.27
C ASN A 466 4.19 -1.99 -2.99
N GLU A 467 3.28 -2.89 -2.62
CA GLU A 467 3.11 -4.16 -3.35
C GLU A 467 2.45 -3.92 -4.71
N GLU A 468 2.91 -4.65 -5.74
CA GLU A 468 2.25 -4.65 -7.04
C GLU A 468 0.83 -5.20 -6.90
N VAL A 469 -0.15 -4.45 -7.40
CA VAL A 469 -1.56 -4.83 -7.40
C VAL A 469 -2.05 -5.15 -8.79
N ASN A 470 -2.92 -6.15 -8.88
CA ASN A 470 -3.64 -6.52 -10.09
C ASN A 470 -5.14 -6.25 -9.90
N SER A 471 -5.81 -5.84 -10.97
CA SER A 471 -7.26 -5.62 -10.98
C SER A 471 -7.99 -6.94 -11.25
N TYR A 472 -8.94 -7.27 -10.38
CA TYR A 472 -9.82 -8.44 -10.47
C TYR A 472 -11.28 -7.99 -10.52
N ASN A 473 -12.11 -8.67 -11.31
CA ASN A 473 -13.56 -8.44 -11.24
C ASN A 473 -14.09 -9.06 -9.96
N LEU A 474 -14.94 -8.35 -9.23
CA LEU A 474 -15.54 -8.89 -8.01
C LEU A 474 -16.41 -10.13 -8.29
N SER A 475 -17.01 -10.22 -9.48
CA SER A 475 -17.79 -11.40 -9.90
C SER A 475 -16.96 -12.66 -10.13
N ASP A 476 -15.64 -12.53 -10.36
CA ASP A 476 -14.73 -13.67 -10.47
C ASP A 476 -14.33 -14.21 -9.08
N LEU A 477 -14.43 -13.39 -8.04
CA LEU A 477 -14.12 -13.72 -6.65
C LEU A 477 -15.35 -14.15 -5.85
N ALA A 478 -16.50 -13.55 -6.18
CA ALA A 478 -17.76 -13.80 -5.50
C ALA A 478 -18.26 -15.24 -5.77
N PRO A 479 -18.85 -15.91 -4.76
CA PRO A 479 -19.53 -17.16 -4.98
C PRO A 479 -20.70 -17.00 -5.94
N SER A 480 -21.00 -18.01 -6.75
CA SER A 480 -22.04 -17.90 -7.78
C SER A 480 -23.48 -17.70 -7.28
N TRP A 481 -23.75 -17.85 -5.98
CA TRP A 481 -25.03 -17.48 -5.36
C TRP A 481 -25.12 -16.00 -4.95
N SER A 482 -23.98 -15.32 -4.88
CA SER A 482 -23.86 -13.90 -4.53
C SER A 482 -24.29 -13.03 -5.70
N ASN A 483 -25.00 -11.92 -5.45
CA ASN A 483 -25.44 -10.97 -6.49
C ASN A 483 -24.41 -9.85 -6.74
N VAL A 484 -23.12 -10.13 -6.52
CA VAL A 484 -22.03 -9.17 -6.74
C VAL A 484 -21.62 -9.23 -8.21
N ASP A 485 -22.32 -8.44 -9.03
CA ASP A 485 -22.14 -8.44 -10.49
C ASP A 485 -21.33 -7.24 -11.02
N GLU A 486 -21.12 -6.20 -10.21
CA GLU A 486 -20.50 -4.93 -10.61
C GLU A 486 -19.29 -4.60 -9.72
N GLY A 487 -18.19 -4.15 -10.33
CA GLY A 487 -17.01 -3.60 -9.62
C GLY A 487 -15.69 -4.32 -9.86
N VAL A 488 -14.60 -3.56 -9.72
CA VAL A 488 -13.22 -4.03 -9.88
C VAL A 488 -12.44 -3.75 -8.59
N VAL A 489 -11.65 -4.72 -8.15
CA VAL A 489 -10.84 -4.63 -6.93
C VAL A 489 -9.36 -4.78 -7.25
N ALA A 490 -8.51 -3.99 -6.59
CA ALA A 490 -7.05 -4.12 -6.68
C ALA A 490 -6.54 -5.01 -5.54
N LEU A 491 -6.09 -6.23 -5.88
CA LEU A 491 -5.48 -7.18 -4.94
C LEU A 491 -3.98 -7.33 -5.26
N GLY A 492 -3.15 -7.55 -4.25
CA GLY A 492 -1.72 -7.86 -4.47
C GLY A 492 -1.46 -9.34 -4.68
N GLY A 493 -0.17 -9.71 -4.75
CA GLY A 493 0.25 -11.09 -4.97
C GLY A 493 0.02 -12.05 -3.79
N GLY A 494 -0.17 -11.50 -2.59
CA GLY A 494 -0.36 -12.27 -1.35
C GLY A 494 0.89 -13.05 -0.91
N PHE A 495 0.83 -13.61 0.30
CA PHE A 495 1.87 -14.49 0.85
C PHE A 495 1.33 -15.27 2.07
N SER A 496 1.99 -16.36 2.44
CA SER A 496 1.65 -17.11 3.66
C SER A 496 2.08 -16.33 4.92
N PRO A 497 1.14 -15.91 5.78
CA PRO A 497 1.44 -15.10 6.95
C PRO A 497 2.08 -15.93 8.08
N SER A 498 2.97 -15.32 8.86
CA SER A 498 3.40 -15.92 10.12
C SER A 498 2.31 -15.88 11.18
N GLY A 499 2.41 -16.75 12.18
CA GLY A 499 1.57 -16.69 13.37
C GLY A 499 1.67 -15.35 14.10
N SER A 500 2.83 -14.67 14.02
CA SER A 500 2.99 -13.32 14.57
C SER A 500 2.16 -12.29 13.78
N LEU A 501 2.17 -12.35 12.44
CA LEU A 501 1.35 -11.45 11.62
C LEU A 501 -0.14 -11.68 11.88
N LEU A 502 -0.57 -12.95 11.93
CA LEU A 502 -1.94 -13.31 12.26
C LEU A 502 -2.35 -12.78 13.64
N ARG A 503 -1.48 -12.83 14.65
CA ARG A 503 -1.74 -12.22 15.97
C ARG A 503 -1.89 -10.71 15.90
N SER A 504 -1.01 -10.00 15.19
CA SER A 504 -1.11 -8.54 15.04
C SER A 504 -2.40 -8.13 14.31
N LEU A 505 -2.76 -8.83 13.25
CA LEU A 505 -4.02 -8.61 12.53
C LEU A 505 -5.24 -8.96 13.39
N LEU A 506 -5.18 -10.06 14.15
CA LEU A 506 -6.26 -10.49 15.03
C LEU A 506 -6.51 -9.46 16.14
N ALA A 507 -5.46 -8.84 16.68
CA ALA A 507 -5.59 -7.76 17.66
C ALA A 507 -6.25 -6.51 17.05
N LEU A 508 -5.87 -6.10 15.84
CA LEU A 508 -6.56 -5.02 15.14
C LEU A 508 -8.00 -5.38 14.75
N ALA A 509 -8.30 -6.67 14.59
CA ALA A 509 -9.62 -7.18 14.26
C ALA A 509 -10.54 -7.29 15.49
N THR A 510 -10.39 -6.39 16.48
CA THR A 510 -11.19 -6.40 17.70
C THR A 510 -11.94 -5.09 17.93
N GLN A 511 -13.12 -5.23 18.51
CA GLN A 511 -13.93 -4.14 19.02
C GLN A 511 -13.99 -4.18 20.54
N ASP A 512 -14.13 -3.00 21.13
CA ASP A 512 -14.22 -2.85 22.57
C ASP A 512 -15.49 -3.53 23.12
N LEU A 513 -15.31 -4.34 24.17
CA LEU A 513 -16.42 -4.89 24.93
C LEU A 513 -16.98 -3.80 25.85
N LEU A 514 -18.06 -3.14 25.44
CA LEU A 514 -18.65 -2.02 26.20
C LEU A 514 -19.22 -2.51 27.55
N HIS A 515 -18.56 -2.16 28.66
CA HIS A 515 -19.13 -2.24 30.00
C HIS A 515 -19.29 -0.82 30.56
N ASP A 516 -20.52 -0.41 30.88
CA ASP A 516 -20.87 0.88 31.51
C ASP A 516 -20.41 2.17 30.78
N GLY A 517 -20.13 2.11 29.47
CA GLY A 517 -19.85 3.30 28.66
C GLY A 517 -18.48 3.95 28.92
N GLU A 518 -17.56 3.25 29.58
CA GLU A 518 -16.16 3.64 29.69
C GLU A 518 -15.34 3.10 28.51
N PRO A 519 -14.36 3.85 27.96
CA PRO A 519 -13.48 3.37 26.90
C PRO A 519 -12.64 2.18 27.38
N PHE A 520 -12.49 1.15 26.56
CA PHE A 520 -11.84 -0.09 26.94
C PHE A 520 -10.31 0.01 26.91
N VAL A 521 -9.67 -0.54 27.95
CA VAL A 521 -8.23 -0.80 28.03
C VAL A 521 -8.03 -2.31 27.90
N ARG A 522 -7.05 -2.76 27.10
CA ARG A 522 -6.60 -4.16 27.07
C ARG A 522 -6.53 -4.73 28.49
N ASN A 523 -7.22 -5.83 28.75
CA ASN A 523 -7.39 -6.34 30.10
C ASN A 523 -7.40 -7.87 30.20
N ASN A 524 -7.39 -8.35 31.43
CA ASN A 524 -7.28 -9.78 31.73
C ASN A 524 -8.55 -10.59 31.42
N GLN A 525 -9.68 -9.94 31.15
CA GLN A 525 -10.96 -10.63 30.91
C GLN A 525 -11.22 -10.84 29.44
N SER A 526 -11.10 -9.79 28.63
CA SER A 526 -11.39 -9.84 27.20
C SER A 526 -10.17 -9.69 26.29
N GLY A 527 -8.98 -9.53 26.86
CA GLY A 527 -7.76 -9.35 26.09
C GLY A 527 -7.81 -8.05 25.28
N TRP A 528 -7.64 -8.16 23.97
CA TRP A 528 -7.77 -7.07 23.00
C TRP A 528 -9.21 -6.61 22.78
N GLY A 529 -10.19 -7.53 22.88
CA GLY A 529 -11.59 -7.21 22.64
C GLY A 529 -12.35 -8.33 21.93
N VAL A 530 -13.50 -8.00 21.37
CA VAL A 530 -14.39 -8.92 20.63
C VAL A 530 -14.01 -8.95 19.17
N LEU A 531 -13.82 -10.14 18.61
CA LEU A 531 -13.45 -10.29 17.20
C LEU A 531 -14.51 -9.74 16.24
N SER A 532 -14.07 -8.92 15.29
CA SER A 532 -14.91 -8.27 14.25
C SER A 532 -14.11 -8.02 12.97
N LEU A 533 -14.55 -8.59 11.85
CA LEU A 533 -13.89 -8.46 10.54
C LEU A 533 -14.03 -7.05 9.97
N ASN A 534 -15.10 -6.34 10.35
CA ASN A 534 -15.35 -4.96 9.94
C ASN A 534 -14.24 -3.99 10.37
N GLU A 535 -13.40 -4.37 11.34
CA GLU A 535 -12.24 -3.59 11.72
C GLU A 535 -11.10 -3.64 10.70
N LEU A 536 -11.03 -4.70 9.89
CA LEU A 536 -10.00 -4.88 8.87
C LEU A 536 -10.46 -4.48 7.46
N ILE A 537 -11.75 -4.61 7.15
CA ILE A 537 -12.27 -4.40 5.81
C ILE A 537 -13.64 -3.72 5.85
N ASP A 538 -13.79 -2.67 5.03
CA ASP A 538 -15.03 -1.93 4.86
C ASP A 538 -15.83 -2.48 3.68
N PHE A 539 -16.77 -3.37 3.99
CA PHE A 539 -17.65 -3.98 2.99
C PHE A 539 -18.67 -2.99 2.41
N ALA A 540 -19.05 -1.94 3.13
CA ALA A 540 -19.98 -0.93 2.62
C ALA A 540 -19.33 -0.16 1.46
N ARG A 541 -18.04 0.18 1.61
CA ARG A 541 -17.26 0.81 0.55
C ARG A 541 -17.08 -0.10 -0.68
N LEU A 542 -16.97 -1.42 -0.48
CA LEU A 542 -16.92 -2.38 -1.59
C LEU A 542 -18.25 -2.48 -2.33
N ALA A 543 -19.37 -2.42 -1.60
CA ALA A 543 -20.72 -2.43 -2.18
C ALA A 543 -21.02 -1.19 -3.02
N ASP A 544 -20.41 -0.05 -2.70
CA ASP A 544 -20.57 1.22 -3.45
C ASP A 544 -19.67 1.32 -4.70
N SER A 545 -18.92 0.26 -5.05
CA SER A 545 -18.01 0.26 -6.20
C SER A 545 -18.75 0.28 -7.55
N THR A 546 -18.16 0.95 -8.56
CA THR A 546 -18.72 1.04 -9.93
C THR A 546 -17.72 0.49 -10.95
N GLU A 547 -18.18 0.06 -12.13
CA GLU A 547 -17.39 -0.66 -13.16
C GLU A 547 -16.06 -0.01 -13.59
N ASN A 548 -15.83 1.29 -13.36
CA ASN A 548 -14.70 2.03 -13.93
C ASN A 548 -13.58 2.40 -12.94
N ASP A 549 -13.73 2.18 -11.63
CA ASP A 549 -12.72 2.54 -10.63
C ASP A 549 -12.29 1.31 -9.81
N SER A 550 -11.01 0.96 -9.90
CA SER A 550 -10.44 -0.16 -9.14
C SER A 550 -10.27 0.28 -7.68
N ILE A 551 -11.00 -0.35 -6.76
CA ILE A 551 -10.91 -0.01 -5.32
C ILE A 551 -9.75 -0.76 -4.67
N ALA A 552 -8.89 -0.05 -3.94
CA ALA A 552 -7.89 -0.66 -3.06
C ALA A 552 -8.57 -1.20 -1.80
N VAL A 553 -8.46 -2.49 -1.49
CA VAL A 553 -9.28 -3.20 -0.49
C VAL A 553 -9.04 -2.82 0.97
N THR A 554 -7.85 -2.34 1.33
CA THR A 554 -7.51 -1.88 2.69
C THR A 554 -6.50 -0.73 2.63
N PRO A 555 -6.87 0.47 2.15
CA PRO A 555 -5.90 1.54 1.92
C PRO A 555 -5.37 2.15 3.22
N ASN A 556 -6.04 1.87 4.34
CA ASN A 556 -5.72 2.40 5.65
C ASN A 556 -4.97 1.42 6.57
N ILE A 557 -4.69 0.21 6.09
CA ILE A 557 -3.97 -0.82 6.82
C ILE A 557 -2.63 -1.07 6.14
N TRP A 558 -1.58 -1.00 6.93
CA TRP A 558 -0.22 -1.33 6.53
C TRP A 558 0.29 -2.51 7.38
N ILE A 559 0.90 -3.50 6.73
CA ILE A 559 1.46 -4.68 7.42
C ILE A 559 2.94 -4.88 7.10
N HIS A 560 3.64 -5.53 8.04
CA HIS A 560 4.99 -6.04 7.88
C HIS A 560 5.12 -7.40 8.55
N ASP A 561 5.81 -8.33 7.89
CA ASP A 561 6.10 -9.65 8.45
C ASP A 561 7.53 -10.06 8.09
N SER A 562 8.39 -10.14 9.11
CA SER A 562 9.79 -10.53 8.94
C SER A 562 9.93 -11.97 8.40
N TYR A 563 8.91 -12.79 8.63
CA TYR A 563 8.83 -14.18 8.18
C TYR A 563 8.07 -14.33 6.86
N ARG A 564 7.74 -13.27 6.12
CA ARG A 564 7.16 -13.41 4.76
C ARG A 564 8.09 -14.27 3.89
N PRO A 565 7.66 -15.45 3.40
CA PRO A 565 8.54 -16.38 2.69
C PRO A 565 8.65 -16.04 1.20
N SER A 566 9.81 -16.33 0.61
CA SER A 566 10.03 -16.39 -0.84
C SER A 566 10.17 -17.83 -1.37
N PHE A 567 9.81 -18.81 -0.54
CA PHE A 567 9.95 -20.24 -0.77
C PHE A 567 8.70 -20.99 -0.32
N ASP A 568 8.59 -22.27 -0.70
CA ASP A 568 7.53 -23.16 -0.22
C ASP A 568 7.82 -23.62 1.22
N ILE A 569 6.89 -23.32 2.14
CA ILE A 569 7.05 -23.60 3.58
C ILE A 569 7.12 -25.11 3.84
N ASN A 570 6.37 -25.93 3.10
CA ASN A 570 6.33 -27.37 3.30
C ASN A 570 7.66 -28.02 2.88
N GLU A 571 8.21 -27.62 1.73
CA GLU A 571 9.53 -28.06 1.29
C GLU A 571 10.63 -27.63 2.28
N TRP A 572 10.55 -26.38 2.77
CA TRP A 572 11.47 -25.88 3.79
C TRP A 572 11.38 -26.71 5.08
N LEU A 573 10.18 -26.99 5.57
CA LEU A 573 9.94 -27.77 6.79
C LEU A 573 10.50 -29.19 6.66
N LEU A 574 10.13 -29.90 5.59
CA LEU A 574 10.57 -31.26 5.34
C LEU A 574 12.10 -31.35 5.21
N SER A 575 12.74 -30.33 4.62
CA SER A 575 14.20 -30.28 4.50
C SER A 575 14.92 -30.14 5.85
N ARG A 576 14.27 -29.56 6.87
CA ARG A 576 14.87 -29.36 8.20
C ARG A 576 14.59 -30.52 9.17
N ILE A 577 13.62 -31.40 8.88
CA ILE A 577 13.17 -32.47 9.80
C ILE A 577 13.78 -33.86 9.49
N ASP A 578 14.49 -34.04 8.37
CA ASP A 578 14.96 -35.31 7.78
C ASP A 578 15.81 -36.25 8.71
N SER A 579 16.00 -35.94 10.00
CA SER A 579 16.76 -36.76 10.94
C SER A 579 16.23 -36.90 12.39
N GLY A 580 15.02 -36.46 12.77
CA GLY A 580 14.58 -36.68 14.16
C GLY A 580 13.32 -36.00 14.71
N GLY A 581 12.39 -35.48 13.90
CA GLY A 581 11.24 -34.73 14.42
C GLY A 581 11.63 -33.32 14.91
N LEU A 582 11.02 -32.82 15.98
CA LEU A 582 11.27 -31.47 16.54
C LEU A 582 12.74 -31.25 16.93
N GLU A 583 13.42 -32.27 17.46
CA GLU A 583 14.86 -32.20 17.79
C GLU A 583 15.68 -31.82 16.54
N GLY A 584 15.27 -32.26 15.35
CA GLY A 584 15.90 -31.90 14.09
C GLY A 584 15.75 -30.41 13.71
N LEU A 585 14.61 -29.79 14.04
CA LEU A 585 14.42 -28.34 13.81
C LEU A 585 15.35 -27.52 14.70
N VAL A 586 15.41 -27.84 15.99
CA VAL A 586 16.23 -27.13 16.98
C VAL A 586 17.72 -27.35 16.72
N GLU A 587 18.15 -28.56 16.33
CA GLU A 587 19.55 -28.86 16.00
C GLU A 587 20.01 -28.25 14.66
N ASN A 588 19.08 -27.79 13.83
CA ASN A 588 19.35 -27.16 12.54
C ASN A 588 18.81 -25.72 12.49
N PRO A 589 19.41 -24.78 13.23
CA PRO A 589 18.90 -23.42 13.39
C PRO A 589 18.88 -22.66 12.06
N TRP A 590 17.83 -21.86 11.85
CA TRP A 590 17.61 -21.08 10.63
C TRP A 590 17.97 -19.61 10.85
N ASN A 591 18.58 -18.98 9.86
CA ASN A 591 19.04 -17.59 9.92
C ASN A 591 18.11 -16.60 9.21
N GLY A 592 16.88 -17.01 8.89
CA GLY A 592 15.95 -16.17 8.14
C GLY A 592 16.18 -16.13 6.63
N VAL A 593 17.17 -16.88 6.09
CA VAL A 593 17.42 -16.89 4.64
C VAL A 593 16.16 -17.30 3.88
N GLY A 594 15.79 -16.48 2.91
CA GLY A 594 14.61 -16.67 2.07
C GLY A 594 13.34 -16.01 2.60
N SER A 595 13.36 -15.37 3.77
CA SER A 595 12.27 -14.48 4.21
C SER A 595 12.63 -13.01 4.10
N GLN A 596 11.64 -12.13 4.26
CA GLN A 596 11.80 -10.68 4.07
C GLN A 596 12.69 -10.00 5.13
N GLY A 597 12.66 -10.45 6.39
CA GLY A 597 13.34 -9.78 7.50
C GLY A 597 12.74 -8.39 7.81
N PRO A 598 13.41 -7.57 8.65
CA PRO A 598 14.68 -7.85 9.31
C PRO A 598 14.54 -8.81 10.51
N PHE A 599 15.69 -9.30 10.98
CA PHE A 599 15.79 -10.09 12.20
C PHE A 599 16.68 -9.35 13.18
N LEU A 600 16.09 -8.79 14.24
CA LEU A 600 16.79 -7.87 15.13
C LEU A 600 17.63 -8.62 16.15
N GLN A 601 18.84 -8.12 16.38
CA GLN A 601 19.71 -8.49 17.48
C GLN A 601 19.68 -7.43 18.60
N THR A 602 20.23 -7.77 19.77
CA THR A 602 20.31 -6.86 20.90
C THR A 602 20.97 -5.52 20.51
N GLY A 603 20.24 -4.43 20.72
CA GLY A 603 20.68 -3.05 20.45
C GLY A 603 20.34 -2.54 19.04
N GLU A 604 19.74 -3.36 18.19
CA GLU A 604 19.27 -2.93 16.88
C GLU A 604 17.89 -2.28 16.95
N THR A 605 17.67 -1.28 16.10
CA THR A 605 16.38 -0.61 15.93
C THR A 605 16.01 -0.63 14.46
N TRP A 606 14.77 -1.03 14.17
CA TRP A 606 14.17 -0.88 12.86
C TRP A 606 13.13 0.24 12.90
N THR A 607 13.10 1.07 11.86
CA THR A 607 12.22 2.23 11.76
C THR A 607 11.48 2.22 10.44
N LYS A 608 10.17 2.48 10.48
CA LYS A 608 9.34 2.74 9.30
C LYS A 608 8.50 3.99 9.51
N ARG A 609 8.66 4.95 8.59
CA ARG A 609 7.79 6.12 8.51
C ARG A 609 6.48 5.77 7.82
N LEU A 610 5.36 6.17 8.41
CA LEU A 610 4.01 6.10 7.85
C LEU A 610 3.34 7.48 7.92
N VAL A 611 2.32 7.68 7.09
CA VAL A 611 1.49 8.90 7.11
C VAL A 611 0.16 8.57 7.77
N PRO A 612 -0.27 9.24 8.84
CA PRO A 612 -1.59 9.00 9.43
C PRO A 612 -2.72 9.47 8.49
N ASN A 613 -3.83 8.73 8.44
CA ASN A 613 -5.02 9.06 7.62
C ASN A 613 -5.77 10.31 8.15
N GLN A 614 -5.52 10.73 9.40
CA GLN A 614 -6.14 11.90 10.08
C GLN A 614 -7.69 11.89 10.17
N GLN A 615 -8.36 10.86 9.66
CA GLN A 615 -9.83 10.71 9.68
C GLN A 615 -10.31 9.67 10.69
N GLU A 616 -9.40 8.83 11.19
CA GLU A 616 -9.66 7.75 12.13
C GLU A 616 -8.52 7.66 13.15
N ASP A 617 -8.73 6.87 14.20
CA ASP A 617 -7.70 6.60 15.21
C ASP A 617 -6.54 5.81 14.58
N PHE A 618 -5.32 6.10 15.02
CA PHE A 618 -4.16 5.32 14.64
C PHE A 618 -3.97 4.18 15.64
N GLU A 619 -3.90 2.95 15.14
CA GLU A 619 -3.69 1.77 15.96
C GLU A 619 -2.63 0.86 15.33
N VAL A 620 -1.68 0.38 16.13
CA VAL A 620 -0.62 -0.50 15.64
C VAL A 620 -0.29 -1.56 16.66
N VAL A 621 -0.13 -2.80 16.19
CA VAL A 621 0.19 -3.95 17.04
C VAL A 621 1.43 -4.67 16.49
N LEU A 622 2.45 -4.73 17.34
CA LEU A 622 3.65 -5.55 17.16
C LEU A 622 3.42 -6.92 17.79
N SER A 623 3.73 -8.00 17.08
CA SER A 623 3.79 -9.36 17.65
C SER A 623 5.08 -10.06 17.28
N PHE A 624 5.60 -10.90 18.18
CA PHE A 624 6.81 -11.69 17.96
C PHE A 624 6.74 -13.02 18.75
N PRO A 625 7.38 -14.10 18.26
CA PRO A 625 7.41 -15.35 19.01
C PRO A 625 8.40 -15.24 20.18
N ALA A 626 8.03 -15.74 21.35
CA ALA A 626 8.88 -15.82 22.53
C ALA A 626 9.39 -17.24 22.75
N LYS A 627 10.57 -17.35 23.37
CA LYS A 627 11.12 -18.62 23.82
C LYS A 627 10.26 -19.21 24.95
N PRO A 628 10.13 -20.54 25.07
CA PRO A 628 9.39 -21.18 26.16
C PRO A 628 10.06 -20.98 27.54
N GLU A 629 9.37 -21.21 28.65
CA GLU A 629 10.04 -21.32 29.96
C GLU A 629 11.06 -22.49 29.95
N PRO A 630 12.23 -22.37 30.62
CA PRO A 630 12.67 -21.29 31.50
C PRO A 630 13.44 -20.16 30.80
N PHE A 631 13.38 -20.07 29.47
CA PHE A 631 14.06 -19.01 28.73
C PHE A 631 13.39 -17.66 28.97
N LEU A 632 14.22 -16.60 28.93
CA LEU A 632 13.73 -15.23 29.02
C LEU A 632 12.97 -14.87 27.75
N VAL A 633 11.87 -14.12 27.92
CA VAL A 633 11.19 -13.44 26.81
C VAL A 633 12.10 -12.33 26.29
N ASP A 634 12.24 -12.23 24.97
CA ASP A 634 12.97 -11.16 24.31
C ASP A 634 12.27 -9.81 24.56
N ASP A 635 13.06 -8.76 24.73
CA ASP A 635 12.61 -7.40 25.06
C ASP A 635 12.61 -6.55 23.80
N LEU A 636 11.45 -6.51 23.12
CA LEU A 636 11.19 -5.63 22.00
C LEU A 636 10.32 -4.46 22.45
N LEU A 637 10.78 -3.24 22.18
CA LEU A 637 10.08 -2.00 22.49
C LEU A 637 9.48 -1.40 21.22
N LEU A 638 8.14 -1.25 21.21
CA LEU A 638 7.41 -0.52 20.19
C LEU A 638 7.26 0.95 20.59
N THR A 639 7.88 1.85 19.84
CA THR A 639 7.86 3.31 20.05
C THR A 639 7.33 4.01 18.81
N ILE A 640 6.37 4.92 18.97
CA ILE A 640 5.80 5.72 17.89
C ILE A 640 6.21 7.17 18.08
N ARG A 641 7.01 7.72 17.17
CA ARG A 641 7.36 9.15 17.18
C ARG A 641 6.46 9.92 16.24
N LEU A 642 5.90 11.01 16.74
CA LEU A 642 5.04 11.91 15.98
C LEU A 642 5.88 13.07 15.42
N SER A 643 5.49 13.62 14.27
CA SER A 643 6.19 14.74 13.62
C SER A 643 6.32 16.00 14.49
N ASN A 644 5.49 16.16 15.52
CA ASN A 644 5.56 17.27 16.48
C ASN A 644 6.56 17.04 17.63
N GLY A 645 7.30 15.93 17.62
CA GLY A 645 8.29 15.57 18.65
C GLY A 645 7.71 14.84 19.87
N ASN A 646 6.42 14.53 19.88
CA ASN A 646 5.82 13.67 20.90
C ASN A 646 6.08 12.19 20.59
N VAL A 647 6.00 11.36 21.63
CA VAL A 647 6.29 9.93 21.57
C VAL A 647 5.21 9.15 22.32
N ALA A 648 4.71 8.08 21.71
CA ALA A 648 3.88 7.08 22.36
C ALA A 648 4.63 5.74 22.40
N THR A 649 4.32 4.89 23.39
CA THR A 649 4.93 3.55 23.52
C THR A 649 3.85 2.56 23.92
N GLY A 650 4.06 1.28 23.56
CA GLY A 650 3.18 0.21 23.97
C GLY A 650 3.20 -0.02 25.49
N GLU A 651 2.18 -0.73 25.99
CA GLU A 651 1.99 -1.11 27.40
C GLU A 651 1.76 0.06 28.39
N HIS A 652 1.72 1.30 27.89
CA HIS A 652 1.41 2.49 28.69
C HIS A 652 0.12 3.14 28.19
N TYR A 653 -1.02 2.68 28.72
CA TYR A 653 -2.34 3.19 28.39
C TYR A 653 -2.86 4.16 29.46
N ASN A 654 -3.67 5.13 29.04
CA ASN A 654 -4.43 6.01 29.92
C ASN A 654 -5.74 5.36 30.36
N GLU A 655 -6.52 6.03 31.22
CA GLU A 655 -7.82 5.53 31.69
C GLU A 655 -8.84 5.34 30.57
N SER A 656 -8.61 5.92 29.39
CA SER A 656 -9.46 5.85 28.21
C SER A 656 -8.97 4.84 27.16
N GLY A 657 -8.03 3.94 27.50
CA GLY A 657 -7.55 2.90 26.57
C GLY A 657 -6.53 3.35 25.53
N TYR A 658 -6.34 4.65 25.35
CA TYR A 658 -5.35 5.19 24.43
C TYR A 658 -3.95 5.18 25.05
N SER A 659 -2.93 5.09 24.21
CA SER A 659 -1.54 5.17 24.66
C SER A 659 -1.22 6.56 25.20
N GLY A 660 -0.42 6.59 26.28
CA GLY A 660 0.13 7.84 26.81
C GLY A 660 1.05 8.50 25.78
N ILE A 661 0.81 9.79 25.53
CA ILE A 661 1.64 10.61 24.64
C ILE A 661 2.53 11.50 25.51
N PHE A 662 3.84 11.38 25.31
CA PHE A 662 4.86 12.07 26.09
C PHE A 662 5.67 13.01 25.20
N SER A 663 6.19 14.10 25.77
CA SER A 663 7.22 14.88 25.08
C SER A 663 8.51 14.06 24.96
N SER A 664 9.36 14.36 23.97
CA SER A 664 10.66 13.68 23.84
C SER A 664 11.53 13.78 25.11
N GLU A 665 11.49 14.91 25.84
CA GLU A 665 12.24 15.08 27.09
C GLU A 665 11.71 14.15 28.20
N ASP A 666 10.38 14.04 28.32
CA ASP A 666 9.75 13.17 29.33
C ASP A 666 9.94 11.69 29.01
N PHE A 667 9.92 11.32 27.72
CA PHE A 667 10.13 9.94 27.27
C PHE A 667 11.52 9.40 27.64
N THR A 668 12.58 10.22 27.53
CA THR A 668 13.94 9.78 27.93
C THR A 668 14.06 9.48 29.43
N ASN A 669 13.18 10.03 30.25
CA ASN A 669 13.11 9.76 31.69
C ASN A 669 12.14 8.62 32.04
N LEU A 670 11.35 8.15 31.06
CA LEU A 670 10.41 7.07 31.25
C LEU A 670 11.18 5.75 31.34
N THR A 671 11.17 5.14 32.52
CA THR A 671 11.59 3.74 32.65
C THR A 671 10.41 2.88 32.23
N VAL A 672 10.36 2.49 30.95
CA VAL A 672 9.35 1.53 30.48
C VAL A 672 9.64 0.20 31.18
N ALA A 673 8.68 -0.27 31.98
CA ALA A 673 8.82 -1.54 32.67
C ALA A 673 8.78 -2.66 31.63
N LYS A 674 9.76 -3.58 31.67
CA LYS A 674 9.76 -4.75 30.81
C LYS A 674 8.47 -5.56 31.06
N SER A 675 7.69 -5.74 30.01
CA SER A 675 6.55 -6.66 29.97
C SER A 675 7.00 -8.02 29.43
N ASN A 676 6.32 -9.09 29.84
CA ASN A 676 6.48 -10.43 29.23
C ASN A 676 5.47 -10.65 28.09
N GLU A 677 4.73 -9.61 27.70
CA GLU A 677 3.81 -9.64 26.58
C GLU A 677 4.54 -9.74 25.24
N THR A 678 3.98 -10.56 24.35
CA THR A 678 4.52 -10.85 23.03
C THR A 678 3.69 -10.22 21.90
N SER A 679 2.59 -9.57 22.27
CA SER A 679 1.83 -8.65 21.40
C SER A 679 1.70 -7.31 22.13
N ILE A 680 2.23 -6.25 21.52
CA ILE A 680 2.37 -4.92 22.11
C ILE A 680 1.69 -3.92 21.17
N GLY A 681 0.74 -3.13 21.69
CA GLY A 681 -0.06 -2.22 20.89
C GLY A 681 0.08 -0.75 21.27
N VAL A 682 -0.04 0.14 20.30
CA VAL A 682 -0.15 1.58 20.50
C VAL A 682 -1.41 2.09 19.83
N LYS A 683 -2.21 2.89 20.55
CA LYS A 683 -3.45 3.49 20.06
C LYS A 683 -3.44 5.00 20.31
N ILE A 684 -3.58 5.79 19.26
CA ILE A 684 -3.54 7.26 19.30
C ILE A 684 -4.86 7.79 18.73
N PRO A 685 -5.62 8.61 19.48
CA PRO A 685 -6.90 9.09 19.01
C PRO A 685 -6.73 10.10 17.87
N VAL A 686 -7.69 10.13 16.94
CA VAL A 686 -7.71 11.02 15.78
C VAL A 686 -7.56 12.50 16.17
N THR A 687 -8.04 12.87 17.37
CA THR A 687 -7.94 14.24 17.91
C THR A 687 -6.49 14.69 18.14
N GLU A 688 -5.58 13.76 18.36
CA GLU A 688 -4.13 14.02 18.53
C GLU A 688 -3.37 13.97 17.20
N LEU A 689 -4.00 13.48 16.12
CA LEU A 689 -3.38 13.32 14.79
C LEU A 689 -3.54 14.54 13.87
N GLY A 690 -4.40 15.51 14.22
CA GLY A 690 -4.80 16.59 13.29
C GLY A 690 -3.68 17.51 12.78
N ASN A 691 -2.50 17.54 13.43
CA ASN A 691 -1.31 18.27 12.96
C ASN A 691 -0.09 17.35 12.81
N ILE A 692 -0.30 16.04 12.71
CA ILE A 692 0.76 15.06 12.55
C ILE A 692 0.88 14.72 11.08
N GLU A 693 2.02 15.04 10.49
CA GLU A 693 2.30 14.85 9.06
C GLU A 693 2.86 13.46 8.77
N TRP A 694 3.59 12.90 9.74
CA TRP A 694 4.16 11.56 9.68
C TRP A 694 4.31 11.00 11.09
N ILE A 695 4.38 9.67 11.15
CA ILE A 695 4.71 8.90 12.34
C ILE A 695 5.85 7.93 12.02
N ASP A 696 6.84 7.84 12.89
CA ASP A 696 7.90 6.83 12.80
C ASP A 696 7.57 5.68 13.76
N LEU A 697 7.34 4.49 13.20
CA LEU A 697 7.24 3.25 13.94
C LEU A 697 8.66 2.74 14.20
N GLU A 698 9.10 2.73 15.45
CA GLU A 698 10.40 2.22 15.87
C GLU A 698 10.23 0.93 16.68
N ILE A 699 10.93 -0.12 16.28
CA ILE A 699 11.07 -1.35 17.06
C ILE A 699 12.51 -1.48 17.49
N THR A 700 12.74 -1.37 18.79
CA THR A 700 14.06 -1.52 19.37
C THR A 700 14.16 -2.85 20.09
N ALA A 701 15.12 -3.67 19.70
CA ALA A 701 15.46 -4.89 20.41
C ALA A 701 16.37 -4.55 21.60
N ASN A 702 15.78 -4.12 22.72
CA ASN A 702 16.51 -3.78 23.93
C ASN A 702 17.38 -4.94 24.42
N TYR A 703 16.84 -6.16 24.32
CA TYR A 703 17.55 -7.38 24.67
C TYR A 703 16.93 -8.61 24.00
N VAL A 704 17.70 -9.31 23.17
CA VAL A 704 17.39 -10.63 22.64
C VAL A 704 18.25 -11.64 23.38
N ALA A 705 17.63 -12.59 24.06
CA ALA A 705 18.33 -13.58 24.87
C ALA A 705 19.16 -14.50 23.96
N PRO A 706 20.50 -14.47 24.02
CA PRO A 706 21.32 -15.22 23.08
C PRO A 706 21.33 -16.73 23.42
N GLY A 707 21.21 -17.58 22.40
CA GLY A 707 21.52 -19.01 22.49
C GLY A 707 22.93 -19.34 21.99
N ASN A 708 23.19 -20.60 21.67
CA ASN A 708 24.50 -21.06 21.17
C ASN A 708 24.68 -20.82 19.66
N SER A 709 23.62 -20.46 18.95
CA SER A 709 23.61 -20.27 17.50
C SER A 709 23.56 -18.77 17.16
N GLN A 710 24.65 -18.27 16.58
CA GLN A 710 24.81 -16.84 16.26
C GLN A 710 24.23 -16.49 14.89
N GLY A 711 23.54 -15.35 14.81
CA GLY A 711 22.90 -14.85 13.61
C GLY A 711 21.70 -15.70 13.16
N THR A 712 21.10 -16.45 14.08
CA THR A 712 19.94 -17.31 13.80
C THR A 712 18.72 -16.91 14.62
N VAL A 713 17.55 -17.26 14.12
CA VAL A 713 16.29 -17.25 14.88
C VAL A 713 16.07 -18.60 15.57
N GLY A 714 14.98 -18.74 16.32
CA GLY A 714 14.65 -19.96 17.05
C GLY A 714 15.07 -19.91 18.52
N VAL A 715 14.84 -21.00 19.25
CA VAL A 715 15.07 -21.05 20.70
C VAL A 715 16.56 -20.85 21.04
N ASP A 716 17.47 -21.36 20.21
CA ASP A 716 18.92 -21.28 20.38
C ASP A 716 19.56 -20.11 19.60
N GLY A 717 18.75 -19.26 18.97
CA GLY A 717 19.18 -18.09 18.20
C GLY A 717 19.44 -16.84 19.04
N ASP A 718 20.11 -15.85 18.45
CA ASP A 718 20.36 -14.51 19.01
C ASP A 718 19.71 -13.37 18.20
N SER A 719 18.84 -13.71 17.25
CA SER A 719 18.02 -12.79 16.46
C SER A 719 16.54 -13.12 16.59
N VAL A 720 15.66 -12.12 16.50
CA VAL A 720 14.21 -12.29 16.55
C VAL A 720 13.54 -11.56 15.38
N GLY A 721 12.65 -12.26 14.68
CA GLY A 721 11.76 -11.67 13.68
C GLY A 721 10.44 -11.26 14.31
N PHE A 722 9.79 -10.26 13.73
CA PHE A 722 8.53 -9.71 14.24
C PHE A 722 7.54 -9.42 13.11
N ALA A 723 6.29 -9.21 13.47
CA ALA A 723 5.25 -8.73 12.57
C ALA A 723 4.52 -7.53 13.14
N ILE A 724 4.05 -6.66 12.25
CA ILE A 724 3.30 -5.45 12.58
C ILE A 724 2.05 -5.40 11.71
N ALA A 725 0.94 -4.98 12.30
CA ALA A 725 -0.19 -4.44 11.56
C ALA A 725 -0.50 -3.05 12.12
N ALA A 726 -0.69 -2.07 11.25
CA ALA A 726 -1.04 -0.69 11.59
C ALA A 726 -2.27 -0.24 10.79
N LYS A 727 -3.28 0.29 11.47
CA LYS A 727 -4.50 0.87 10.93
C LYS A 727 -4.51 2.39 11.17
N GLY A 728 -5.23 3.13 10.32
CA GLY A 728 -5.33 4.59 10.43
C GLY A 728 -4.20 5.33 9.75
N VAL A 729 -3.58 4.73 8.74
CA VAL A 729 -2.48 5.31 7.95
C VAL A 729 -2.86 5.44 6.47
N ILE A 730 -2.07 6.12 5.67
CA ILE A 730 -2.11 6.05 4.21
C ILE A 730 -1.05 5.03 3.81
N ARG A 731 -1.48 3.81 3.43
CA ARG A 731 -0.60 2.65 3.28
C ARG A 731 0.60 2.88 2.34
N ASP A 732 0.36 3.42 1.15
CA ASP A 732 1.34 3.58 0.07
C ASP A 732 1.66 5.06 -0.18
N SER A 733 1.81 5.84 0.89
CA SER A 733 2.17 7.25 0.75
C SER A 733 3.62 7.40 0.30
N ILE A 734 3.81 7.94 -0.90
CA ILE A 734 5.13 8.31 -1.44
C ILE A 734 5.67 9.62 -0.85
N ASN A 735 4.86 10.35 -0.05
CA ASN A 735 5.18 11.69 0.46
C ASN A 735 6.53 11.76 1.17
N TRP A 736 6.89 10.73 1.93
CA TRP A 736 8.13 10.74 2.71
C TRP A 736 9.18 9.76 2.16
N GLU A 737 9.01 9.31 0.92
CA GLU A 737 10.04 8.63 0.14
C GLU A 737 10.89 9.68 -0.59
N ASP A 738 12.10 9.30 -0.96
CA ASP A 738 13.05 10.11 -1.72
C ASP A 738 13.20 9.43 -3.09
N SER A 739 12.37 9.85 -4.06
CA SER A 739 12.18 9.14 -5.32
C SER A 739 13.36 9.31 -6.29
N ASP A 740 14.12 10.39 -6.17
CA ASP A 740 15.27 10.67 -7.03
C ASP A 740 16.63 10.59 -6.33
N GLY A 741 16.65 10.41 -5.01
CA GLY A 741 17.83 10.13 -4.21
C GLY A 741 18.65 11.37 -3.87
N ASP A 742 18.07 12.56 -3.93
CA ASP A 742 18.76 13.82 -3.63
C ASP A 742 18.83 14.15 -2.13
N GLY A 743 18.13 13.36 -1.31
CA GLY A 743 18.10 13.49 0.15
C GLY A 743 16.94 14.31 0.69
N LEU A 744 16.05 14.84 -0.16
CA LEU A 744 14.79 15.45 0.23
C LEU A 744 13.62 14.49 -0.02
N PRO A 745 12.74 14.29 0.98
CA PRO A 745 11.52 13.53 0.75
C PRO A 745 10.55 14.26 -0.19
N ASN A 746 9.84 13.52 -1.04
CA ASN A 746 8.90 14.00 -2.07
C ASN A 746 7.89 15.07 -1.59
N ALA A 747 7.50 15.08 -0.31
CA ALA A 747 6.55 16.04 0.27
C ALA A 747 7.16 17.42 0.54
N VAL A 748 8.49 17.49 0.65
CA VAL A 748 9.24 18.73 0.86
C VAL A 748 10.15 19.07 -0.33
N ASP A 749 10.21 18.18 -1.32
CA ASP A 749 10.92 18.34 -2.58
C ASP A 749 9.99 18.98 -3.65
N MET A 750 10.44 20.07 -4.27
CA MET A 750 9.71 20.72 -5.35
C MET A 750 9.85 20.02 -6.71
N CYS A 751 10.88 19.20 -6.89
CA CYS A 751 11.12 18.36 -8.04
C CYS A 751 11.29 16.86 -7.67
N PRO A 752 10.26 16.19 -7.10
CA PRO A 752 10.33 14.82 -6.53
C PRO A 752 10.79 13.67 -7.43
N ASN A 753 11.17 13.90 -8.68
CA ASN A 753 11.62 12.86 -9.60
C ASN A 753 12.86 13.31 -10.39
N GLN A 754 13.52 14.37 -9.97
CA GLN A 754 14.68 14.94 -10.64
C GLN A 754 15.71 15.38 -9.59
N SER A 755 16.72 14.53 -9.39
CA SER A 755 17.76 14.77 -8.40
C SER A 755 18.44 16.10 -8.61
N SER A 756 18.46 16.91 -7.56
CA SER A 756 19.04 18.24 -7.55
C SER A 756 20.53 18.26 -7.19
N LEU A 757 21.09 17.15 -6.71
CA LEU A 757 22.48 17.09 -6.25
C LEU A 757 23.50 17.10 -7.41
N PRO A 758 24.61 17.88 -7.30
CA PRO A 758 24.98 18.84 -6.25
C PRO A 758 24.50 20.29 -6.48
N TYR A 759 23.61 20.53 -7.43
CA TYR A 759 23.18 21.83 -7.95
C TYR A 759 21.92 22.37 -7.26
N ASP A 760 21.84 22.20 -5.94
CA ASP A 760 20.75 22.70 -5.09
C ASP A 760 21.33 23.62 -4.01
N VAL A 761 21.36 24.92 -4.28
CA VAL A 761 21.92 25.92 -3.37
C VAL A 761 20.89 26.39 -2.35
N ASP A 762 19.60 26.42 -2.70
CA ASP A 762 18.54 26.93 -1.84
C ASP A 762 17.82 25.86 -0.99
N GLY A 763 18.05 24.58 -1.31
CA GLY A 763 17.61 23.41 -0.56
C GLY A 763 16.18 23.01 -0.88
N ASP A 764 15.67 23.32 -2.08
CA ASP A 764 14.29 23.08 -2.48
C ASP A 764 14.05 21.77 -3.23
N GLY A 765 15.12 21.04 -3.55
CA GLY A 765 15.07 19.76 -4.27
C GLY A 765 14.98 19.89 -5.79
N CYS A 766 15.11 21.09 -6.34
CA CYS A 766 15.20 21.31 -7.78
C CYS A 766 16.62 21.74 -8.19
N PRO A 767 17.12 21.33 -9.39
CA PRO A 767 18.35 21.88 -9.93
C PRO A 767 18.22 23.40 -10.20
N ASP A 768 19.19 24.16 -9.70
CA ASP A 768 19.31 25.60 -9.92
C ASP A 768 19.74 25.95 -11.36
N ASP A 769 19.31 27.14 -11.81
CA ASP A 769 19.82 27.86 -13.00
C ASP A 769 20.43 29.16 -12.47
N GLY A 770 21.74 29.13 -12.21
CA GLY A 770 22.47 30.15 -11.47
C GLY A 770 22.50 31.51 -12.17
N ASP A 771 22.44 31.53 -13.49
CA ASP A 771 22.52 32.75 -14.29
C ASP A 771 21.21 33.16 -15.00
N GLY A 772 20.21 32.29 -14.99
CA GLY A 772 18.85 32.54 -15.43
C GLY A 772 18.68 32.52 -16.95
N ASP A 773 19.47 31.71 -17.66
CA ASP A 773 19.41 31.60 -19.12
C ASP A 773 18.45 30.52 -19.64
N GLY A 774 17.96 29.66 -18.76
CA GLY A 774 17.03 28.58 -19.06
C GLY A 774 17.66 27.20 -19.17
N ILE A 775 18.97 27.06 -18.95
CA ILE A 775 19.67 25.77 -18.79
C ILE A 775 20.12 25.63 -17.34
N VAL A 776 19.78 24.52 -16.70
CA VAL A 776 20.17 24.27 -15.30
C VAL A 776 21.66 23.98 -15.18
N ASP A 777 22.28 24.35 -14.07
CA ASP A 777 23.73 24.31 -13.82
C ASP A 777 24.38 22.93 -14.06
N GLU A 778 23.61 21.84 -13.95
CA GLU A 778 24.07 20.48 -14.26
C GLU A 778 24.46 20.31 -15.74
N PHE A 779 23.70 20.94 -16.63
CA PHE A 779 23.85 20.84 -18.08
C PHE A 779 24.49 22.09 -18.70
N ASP A 780 24.73 23.12 -17.90
CA ASP A 780 25.36 24.35 -18.32
C ASP A 780 26.90 24.24 -18.24
N LEU A 781 27.59 24.45 -19.38
CA LEU A 781 29.05 24.53 -19.46
C LEU A 781 29.61 25.87 -18.93
N CYS A 782 28.75 26.88 -18.84
CA CYS A 782 29.01 28.25 -18.43
C CYS A 782 28.04 28.75 -17.34
N PRO A 783 27.89 28.07 -16.18
CA PRO A 783 26.85 28.28 -15.14
C PRO A 783 26.86 29.65 -14.41
N GLU A 784 27.68 30.58 -14.86
CA GLU A 784 27.83 31.93 -14.30
C GLU A 784 27.64 33.01 -15.39
N THR A 785 27.30 32.63 -16.63
CA THR A 785 27.31 33.50 -17.80
C THR A 785 26.11 33.24 -18.72
N SER A 786 25.02 33.95 -18.44
CA SER A 786 23.76 33.77 -19.16
C SER A 786 23.90 33.89 -20.68
N ALA A 787 23.58 32.80 -21.38
CA ALA A 787 23.60 32.70 -22.84
C ALA A 787 22.22 32.95 -23.47
N ASN A 788 21.28 33.55 -22.73
CA ASN A 788 19.89 33.74 -23.15
C ASN A 788 19.78 34.43 -24.52
N GLY A 789 19.27 33.69 -25.50
CA GLY A 789 19.07 34.16 -26.88
C GLY A 789 20.31 34.07 -27.78
N PHE A 790 21.43 33.54 -27.27
CA PHE A 790 22.71 33.40 -27.96
C PHE A 790 23.31 31.98 -27.85
N ASP A 791 22.53 31.02 -27.39
CA ASP A 791 22.90 29.61 -27.33
C ASP A 791 22.00 28.80 -28.29
N ASN A 792 22.52 28.49 -29.47
CA ASN A 792 21.81 27.67 -30.45
C ASN A 792 22.03 26.18 -30.24
N ASN A 793 23.09 25.81 -29.53
CA ASN A 793 23.53 24.43 -29.38
C ASN A 793 23.01 23.79 -28.07
N LEU A 794 22.47 24.63 -27.17
CA LEU A 794 21.89 24.31 -25.87
C LEU A 794 22.92 23.76 -24.87
N ASP A 795 24.14 24.32 -24.86
CA ASP A 795 25.22 23.97 -23.91
C ASP A 795 25.41 25.00 -22.78
N GLY A 796 24.57 26.04 -22.73
CA GLY A 796 24.58 27.09 -21.70
C GLY A 796 25.68 28.13 -21.88
N CYS A 797 26.52 28.00 -22.91
CA CYS A 797 27.51 29.00 -23.26
C CYS A 797 27.04 29.89 -24.41
N ILE A 798 27.51 31.15 -24.38
CA ILE A 798 27.33 32.06 -25.52
C ILE A 798 28.07 31.50 -26.73
N ASP A 799 27.35 31.26 -27.83
CA ASP A 799 27.94 30.85 -29.10
C ASP A 799 28.85 31.95 -29.69
N ASP A 800 29.85 31.51 -30.44
CA ASP A 800 30.65 32.34 -31.34
C ASP A 800 30.42 31.80 -32.77
N SER A 801 29.37 32.32 -33.42
CA SER A 801 28.82 31.76 -34.65
C SER A 801 29.79 31.79 -35.83
N ASP A 802 30.74 32.72 -35.85
CA ASP A 802 31.72 32.88 -36.93
C ASP A 802 33.15 32.51 -36.53
N GLY A 803 33.38 32.25 -35.24
CA GLY A 803 34.61 31.75 -34.67
C GLY A 803 35.69 32.81 -34.52
N ASP A 804 35.35 34.10 -34.57
CA ASP A 804 36.32 35.19 -34.56
C ASP A 804 36.90 35.52 -33.16
N GLY A 805 36.36 34.88 -32.12
CA GLY A 805 36.74 35.04 -30.73
C GLY A 805 35.90 36.04 -29.95
N VAL A 806 34.86 36.63 -30.55
CA VAL A 806 33.87 37.48 -29.89
C VAL A 806 32.51 36.78 -29.91
N GLY A 807 31.92 36.52 -28.74
CA GLY A 807 30.62 35.85 -28.65
C GLY A 807 29.48 36.68 -29.27
N ASP A 808 28.46 35.98 -29.77
CA ASP A 808 27.33 36.53 -30.54
C ASP A 808 26.56 37.65 -29.81
N ASN A 809 26.65 37.69 -28.47
CA ASN A 809 26.03 38.74 -27.66
C ASN A 809 26.70 40.12 -27.80
N PHE A 810 27.96 40.16 -28.24
CA PHE A 810 28.73 41.38 -28.47
C PHE A 810 29.24 41.52 -29.91
N ASP A 811 29.19 40.45 -30.71
CA ASP A 811 29.58 40.50 -32.11
C ASP A 811 28.54 41.27 -32.96
N LEU A 812 29.04 42.28 -33.68
CA LEU A 812 28.25 43.10 -34.61
C LEU A 812 28.56 42.77 -36.08
N CYS A 813 29.56 41.94 -36.35
CA CYS A 813 30.20 41.79 -37.65
C CYS A 813 30.61 40.34 -37.94
N MET A 814 29.94 39.69 -38.90
CA MET A 814 30.37 38.34 -39.30
C MET A 814 31.72 38.31 -40.06
N THR A 815 32.79 37.86 -39.40
CA THR A 815 34.18 37.77 -39.86
C THR A 815 34.57 36.34 -40.23
N THR A 816 34.15 35.90 -41.42
CA THR A 816 34.38 34.52 -41.94
C THR A 816 35.84 34.09 -42.18
N VAL A 817 36.83 34.98 -42.05
CA VAL A 817 38.24 34.69 -42.31
C VAL A 817 39.07 35.03 -41.09
N LEU A 818 39.39 34.03 -40.29
CA LEU A 818 40.33 34.12 -39.19
C LEU A 818 41.75 34.34 -39.68
N ASP A 819 42.36 35.44 -39.24
CA ASP A 819 43.75 35.77 -39.54
C ASP A 819 44.38 36.44 -38.31
N ASP A 820 45.29 35.73 -37.65
CA ASP A 820 46.03 36.21 -36.47
C ASP A 820 46.82 37.50 -36.73
N ALA A 821 47.15 37.81 -38.00
CA ALA A 821 47.82 39.04 -38.37
C ALA A 821 46.87 40.25 -38.41
N TYR A 822 45.56 40.01 -38.49
CA TYR A 822 44.50 41.02 -38.59
C TYR A 822 43.35 40.70 -37.60
N PRO A 823 43.57 40.91 -36.29
CA PRO A 823 42.56 40.61 -35.27
C PRO A 823 41.34 41.54 -35.39
N VAL A 824 40.18 41.02 -35.01
CA VAL A 824 38.94 41.79 -34.86
C VAL A 824 39.01 42.69 -33.62
N ASP A 825 38.20 43.75 -33.60
CA ASP A 825 38.07 44.61 -32.43
C ASP A 825 37.10 44.00 -31.39
N GLY A 826 36.80 44.74 -30.31
CA GLY A 826 35.91 44.24 -29.25
C GLY A 826 34.44 44.09 -29.65
N ALA A 827 34.09 44.32 -30.92
CA ALA A 827 32.76 44.13 -31.47
C ALA A 827 32.76 43.15 -32.67
N GLY A 828 33.82 42.34 -32.83
CA GLY A 828 33.99 41.38 -33.94
C GLY A 828 34.30 42.05 -35.29
N CYS A 829 34.53 43.37 -35.32
CA CYS A 829 34.65 44.11 -36.58
C CYS A 829 36.10 44.35 -37.00
N ARG A 830 36.37 44.25 -38.31
CA ARG A 830 37.63 44.72 -38.92
C ARG A 830 37.50 46.12 -39.53
N PRO A 831 38.60 46.89 -39.60
CA PRO A 831 38.61 48.18 -40.27
C PRO A 831 38.25 48.05 -41.76
N VAL A 832 37.32 48.89 -42.24
CA VAL A 832 36.89 48.90 -43.64
C VAL A 832 37.92 49.61 -44.53
N ASP A 833 38.34 48.96 -45.62
CA ASP A 833 39.32 49.44 -46.61
C ASP A 833 38.78 50.54 -47.55
N SER A 834 39.61 51.53 -47.89
CA SER A 834 39.29 52.66 -48.75
C SER A 834 39.84 52.47 -50.17
N LYS A 835 38.98 52.61 -51.19
CA LYS A 835 39.42 52.47 -52.59
C LYS A 835 40.37 53.59 -53.04
N ILE A 836 41.55 53.21 -53.54
CA ILE A 836 42.55 54.08 -54.15
C ILE A 836 42.00 54.91 -55.34
N GLN A 837 42.44 56.17 -55.48
CA GLN A 837 42.02 57.08 -56.55
C GLN A 837 43.21 57.73 -57.28
N ILE A 838 43.11 57.87 -58.61
CA ILE A 838 44.09 58.60 -59.43
C ILE A 838 43.60 60.05 -59.58
N ILE A 839 44.43 61.00 -59.17
CA ILE A 839 44.14 62.45 -59.20
C ILE A 839 45.23 63.24 -59.92
N GLU A 840 44.97 64.53 -60.17
CA GLU A 840 45.91 65.53 -60.74
C GLU A 840 46.73 65.04 -61.96
N THR A 841 46.05 64.61 -63.02
CA THR A 841 46.72 64.17 -64.25
C THR A 841 47.22 65.34 -65.11
N GLY A 842 48.44 65.26 -65.64
CA GLY A 842 49.05 66.28 -66.49
C GLY A 842 49.82 65.68 -67.68
N ILE A 843 49.78 66.38 -68.83
CA ILE A 843 50.54 66.02 -70.03
C ILE A 843 51.28 67.27 -70.52
N GLU A 844 52.61 67.21 -70.57
CA GLU A 844 53.50 68.31 -70.94
C GLU A 844 54.37 67.91 -72.14
N GLY A 845 54.73 68.87 -72.99
CA GLY A 845 55.55 68.63 -74.19
C GLY A 845 54.78 68.44 -75.50
N LEU A 846 53.49 68.81 -75.51
CA LEU A 846 52.66 68.87 -76.72
C LEU A 846 52.59 70.30 -77.28
N ASP A 847 52.95 70.48 -78.54
CA ASP A 847 52.75 71.74 -79.28
C ASP A 847 51.49 71.61 -80.15
N ASN A 848 50.41 72.32 -79.81
CA ASN A 848 49.10 72.21 -80.49
C ASN A 848 48.61 70.75 -80.65
N ASN A 849 48.71 69.95 -79.58
CA ASN A 849 48.37 68.50 -79.56
C ASN A 849 49.24 67.63 -80.47
N ILE A 850 50.45 68.08 -80.81
CA ILE A 850 51.44 67.30 -81.56
C ILE A 850 52.63 66.98 -80.66
N TRP A 851 52.93 65.69 -80.50
CA TRP A 851 54.11 65.19 -79.82
C TRP A 851 55.29 65.13 -80.80
N ARG A 852 56.36 65.89 -80.50
CA ARG A 852 57.52 66.07 -81.41
C ARG A 852 58.86 65.63 -80.83
N GLN A 853 59.02 65.69 -79.51
CA GLN A 853 60.27 65.38 -78.82
C GLN A 853 59.97 64.60 -77.54
N ASN A 854 60.06 65.25 -76.37
CA ASN A 854 59.81 64.60 -75.09
C ASN A 854 58.38 64.90 -74.62
N LEU A 855 57.63 63.85 -74.27
CA LEU A 855 56.32 63.90 -73.64
C LEU A 855 56.48 63.53 -72.17
N ARG A 856 56.17 64.46 -71.27
CA ARG A 856 56.15 64.19 -69.82
C ARG A 856 54.69 64.04 -69.37
N VAL A 857 54.40 62.92 -68.74
CA VAL A 857 53.06 62.56 -68.28
C VAL A 857 53.11 62.38 -66.78
N SER A 858 52.26 63.08 -66.03
CA SER A 858 52.26 63.08 -64.57
C SER A 858 50.88 62.79 -63.99
N TRP A 859 50.85 62.21 -62.79
CA TRP A 859 49.64 61.93 -62.02
C TRP A 859 49.98 61.78 -60.53
N GLU A 860 48.98 61.88 -59.66
CA GLU A 860 49.11 61.64 -58.22
C GLU A 860 48.10 60.59 -57.76
N ILE A 861 48.42 59.87 -56.69
CA ILE A 861 47.56 58.86 -56.10
C ILE A 861 47.06 59.37 -54.75
N ASN A 862 45.75 59.35 -54.56
CA ASN A 862 45.11 59.63 -53.29
C ASN A 862 44.55 58.34 -52.70
N ASP A 863 44.91 58.06 -51.46
CA ASP A 863 44.52 56.87 -50.74
C ASP A 863 44.21 57.22 -49.28
N GLY A 864 43.07 56.73 -48.77
CA GLY A 864 42.49 57.22 -47.50
C GLY A 864 43.12 56.62 -46.25
N ASP A 865 43.67 55.43 -46.38
CA ASP A 865 44.27 54.55 -45.36
C ASP A 865 45.78 54.32 -45.57
N PHE A 866 46.35 54.90 -46.63
CA PHE A 866 47.80 54.93 -46.92
C PHE A 866 48.39 53.55 -47.20
N ASP A 867 47.68 52.73 -47.95
CA ASP A 867 48.17 51.44 -48.42
C ASP A 867 49.38 51.60 -49.35
N PRO A 868 50.31 50.63 -49.36
CA PRO A 868 51.28 50.52 -50.44
C PRO A 868 50.54 50.28 -51.76
N TYR A 869 50.90 50.99 -52.82
CA TYR A 869 50.25 50.85 -54.13
C TYR A 869 51.24 50.71 -55.29
N LEU A 870 50.75 50.11 -56.37
CA LEU A 870 51.45 50.04 -57.66
C LEU A 870 50.73 50.94 -58.66
N THR A 871 51.47 51.80 -59.35
CA THR A 871 50.89 52.72 -60.33
C THR A 871 51.74 52.80 -61.61
N GLY A 872 51.17 53.35 -62.68
CA GLY A 872 51.83 53.53 -63.98
C GLY A 872 50.95 54.27 -64.98
N ALA A 873 51.52 54.58 -66.15
CA ALA A 873 50.81 55.21 -67.24
C ALA A 873 51.20 54.58 -68.58
N ARG A 874 50.27 54.54 -69.54
CA ARG A 874 50.51 54.00 -70.88
C ARG A 874 49.95 54.91 -71.97
N ILE A 875 50.68 55.05 -73.07
CA ILE A 875 50.18 55.74 -74.25
C ILE A 875 49.37 54.75 -75.07
N MET A 876 48.16 55.15 -75.41
CA MET A 876 47.14 54.34 -76.07
C MET A 876 46.91 54.88 -77.49
N ILE A 877 46.82 54.00 -78.49
CA ILE A 877 46.59 54.34 -79.91
C ILE A 877 45.22 53.85 -80.40
N ASN A 878 44.48 54.69 -81.13
CA ASN A 878 43.21 54.34 -81.76
C ASN A 878 43.39 53.88 -83.23
N GLN A 879 43.50 52.58 -83.47
CA GLN A 879 43.81 52.05 -84.82
C GLN A 879 42.57 51.80 -85.71
N THR A 880 41.39 51.63 -85.14
CA THR A 880 40.21 51.12 -85.88
C THR A 880 39.11 52.16 -86.11
N GLY A 881 39.26 53.38 -85.60
CA GLY A 881 38.28 54.47 -85.77
C GLY A 881 37.01 54.31 -84.93
N ASN A 882 36.80 53.17 -84.28
CA ASN A 882 35.75 52.91 -83.29
C ASN A 882 36.39 52.50 -81.95
N THR A 883 36.41 53.43 -80.98
CA THR A 883 36.63 53.30 -79.52
C THR A 883 37.64 52.27 -78.97
N SER A 884 38.46 51.64 -79.80
CA SER A 884 39.35 50.54 -79.44
C SER A 884 40.76 51.08 -79.38
N PHE A 885 41.31 51.17 -78.18
CA PHE A 885 42.64 51.70 -77.94
C PHE A 885 43.60 50.60 -77.50
N PHE A 886 44.83 50.61 -78.03
CA PHE A 886 45.87 49.65 -77.67
C PHE A 886 47.08 50.36 -77.09
N PRO A 887 47.75 49.82 -76.06
CA PRO A 887 48.96 50.43 -75.53
C PRO A 887 50.12 50.27 -76.52
N ILE A 888 50.81 51.37 -76.82
CA ILE A 888 52.02 51.36 -77.65
C ILE A 888 53.29 51.40 -76.82
N VAL A 889 53.24 52.10 -75.68
CA VAL A 889 54.32 52.15 -74.70
C VAL A 889 53.69 52.27 -73.31
N THR A 890 54.30 51.62 -72.33
CA THR A 890 53.82 51.60 -70.94
C THR A 890 55.00 51.93 -70.04
N CYS A 891 54.77 52.82 -69.09
CA CYS A 891 55.70 53.15 -68.03
C CYS A 891 55.31 52.35 -66.79
N THR A 892 56.24 51.54 -66.33
CA THR A 892 56.05 50.69 -65.14
C THR A 892 56.92 51.17 -63.99
N ALA A 893 56.73 50.64 -62.77
CA ALA A 893 57.35 51.12 -61.53
C ALA A 893 58.86 51.43 -61.57
N HIS A 894 59.64 50.80 -62.47
CA HIS A 894 61.08 51.05 -62.62
C HIS A 894 61.42 52.32 -63.42
N GLU A 895 60.46 52.86 -64.15
CA GLU A 895 60.61 54.01 -65.07
C GLU A 895 59.89 55.27 -64.53
N ILE A 896 59.11 55.11 -63.46
CA ILE A 896 58.36 56.19 -62.82
C ILE A 896 59.31 57.05 -61.98
N ILE A 897 59.29 58.34 -62.26
CA ILE A 897 59.97 59.35 -61.47
C ILE A 897 58.95 59.94 -60.50
N THR A 898 59.21 59.87 -59.20
CA THR A 898 58.29 60.40 -58.18
C THR A 898 58.95 61.56 -57.44
N GLU A 899 58.32 62.73 -57.46
CA GLU A 899 58.76 63.91 -56.73
C GLU A 899 57.56 64.51 -55.98
N ASN A 900 57.67 64.62 -54.64
CA ASN A 900 56.64 65.18 -53.76
C ASN A 900 55.21 64.60 -53.96
N GLY A 901 55.09 63.29 -54.16
CA GLY A 901 53.79 62.61 -54.32
C GLY A 901 53.27 62.58 -55.77
N VAL A 902 53.85 63.36 -56.66
CA VAL A 902 53.51 63.34 -58.09
C VAL A 902 54.42 62.37 -58.82
N HIS A 903 53.80 61.36 -59.44
CA HIS A 903 54.44 60.40 -60.32
C HIS A 903 54.51 60.94 -61.73
N ALA A 904 55.60 60.66 -62.45
CA ALA A 904 55.73 61.07 -63.83
C ALA A 904 56.56 60.09 -64.66
N CYS A 905 56.26 60.03 -65.96
CA CYS A 905 57.03 59.29 -66.96
C CYS A 905 57.35 60.20 -68.15
N ILE A 906 58.50 59.96 -68.76
CA ILE A 906 58.97 60.74 -69.91
C ILE A 906 59.21 59.79 -71.07
N TRP A 907 58.55 60.04 -72.18
CA TRP A 907 58.76 59.33 -73.45
C TRP A 907 59.32 60.27 -74.50
N SER A 908 60.11 59.76 -75.43
CA SER A 908 60.84 60.54 -76.44
C SER A 908 60.70 59.97 -77.86
N ILE A 909 60.64 60.86 -78.85
CA ILE A 909 60.68 60.50 -80.28
C ILE A 909 62.13 60.62 -80.78
N PRO A 910 62.68 59.61 -81.49
CA PRO A 910 62.00 58.44 -82.06
C PRO A 910 62.04 57.17 -81.20
N ASP A 911 62.71 57.20 -80.05
CA ASP A 911 63.13 55.99 -79.33
C ASP A 911 61.96 55.17 -78.75
N ASP A 912 60.89 55.83 -78.31
CA ASP A 912 59.73 55.21 -77.67
C ASP A 912 58.53 55.01 -78.62
N LEU A 913 58.72 55.24 -79.92
CA LEU A 913 57.70 55.00 -80.95
C LEU A 913 57.82 53.59 -81.57
N PRO A 914 56.70 52.97 -81.95
CA PRO A 914 56.74 51.74 -82.72
C PRO A 914 57.41 51.95 -84.09
N ILE A 915 58.00 50.89 -84.64
CA ILE A 915 58.73 50.89 -85.92
C ILE A 915 57.87 51.16 -87.18
N PHE A 916 56.58 51.39 -87.02
CA PHE A 916 55.63 51.70 -88.10
C PHE A 916 55.07 53.11 -87.93
N ASP A 917 54.65 53.74 -89.04
CA ASP A 917 54.15 55.11 -89.03
C ASP A 917 52.81 55.22 -88.29
N ILE A 918 52.80 56.01 -87.22
CA ILE A 918 51.61 56.28 -86.40
C ILE A 918 51.11 57.72 -86.49
N SER A 919 51.64 58.52 -87.41
CA SER A 919 51.47 59.98 -87.40
C SER A 919 50.02 60.46 -87.58
N ASN A 920 49.12 59.58 -88.05
CA ASN A 920 47.72 59.88 -88.30
C ASN A 920 46.74 59.23 -87.30
N PHE A 921 47.23 58.56 -86.25
CA PHE A 921 46.36 57.95 -85.23
C PHE A 921 46.25 58.82 -83.99
N ALA A 922 45.04 58.94 -83.46
CA ALA A 922 44.81 59.64 -82.19
C ALA A 922 45.39 58.82 -81.04
N LEU A 923 46.18 59.50 -80.21
CA LEU A 923 46.81 58.97 -79.01
C LEU A 923 46.19 59.60 -77.76
N HIS A 924 46.12 58.85 -76.68
CA HIS A 924 45.79 59.37 -75.34
C HIS A 924 46.61 58.63 -74.28
N VAL A 925 46.62 59.15 -73.05
CA VAL A 925 47.28 58.50 -71.91
C VAL A 925 46.25 57.79 -71.05
N GLN A 926 46.51 56.54 -70.68
CA GLN A 926 45.77 55.87 -69.63
C GLN A 926 46.65 55.64 -68.41
N TYR A 927 46.22 56.16 -67.26
CA TYR A 927 46.82 55.95 -65.95
C TYR A 927 46.21 54.71 -65.30
N PHE A 928 46.98 54.02 -64.47
CA PHE A 928 46.46 52.92 -63.66
C PHE A 928 47.09 52.89 -62.27
N ALA A 929 46.34 52.40 -61.28
CA ALA A 929 46.77 52.23 -59.90
C ALA A 929 46.10 51.00 -59.26
N GLN A 930 46.78 50.33 -58.34
CA GLN A 930 46.29 49.17 -57.61
C GLN A 930 46.83 49.19 -56.18
N SER A 931 45.97 49.02 -55.17
CA SER A 931 46.42 48.79 -53.78
C SER A 931 47.15 47.44 -53.68
N LEU A 932 48.09 47.34 -52.75
CA LEU A 932 48.80 46.11 -52.38
C LEU A 932 48.42 45.67 -50.95
N ASN A 933 47.28 46.13 -50.44
CA ASN A 933 46.79 45.76 -49.13
C ASN A 933 46.55 44.24 -49.05
N SER A 934 47.08 43.65 -47.98
CA SER A 934 47.09 42.22 -47.74
C SER A 934 46.05 41.80 -46.69
N SER A 935 45.23 42.73 -46.18
CA SER A 935 44.11 42.37 -45.32
C SER A 935 43.04 41.58 -46.09
N PRO A 936 42.28 40.71 -45.43
CA PRO A 936 41.16 40.00 -46.05
C PRO A 936 40.06 40.93 -46.60
N GLU A 937 39.96 42.15 -46.06
CA GLU A 937 39.01 43.19 -46.44
C GLU A 937 39.57 44.14 -47.53
N ALA A 938 40.78 43.90 -48.01
CA ALA A 938 41.49 44.73 -48.99
C ALA A 938 40.79 44.80 -50.36
N ASN A 939 40.62 46.01 -50.89
CA ASN A 939 40.16 46.30 -52.24
C ASN A 939 41.34 46.41 -53.21
N ASN A 940 41.78 45.27 -53.72
CA ASN A 940 42.90 45.17 -54.65
C ASN A 940 42.53 45.37 -56.14
N ASP A 941 41.38 45.98 -56.44
CA ASP A 941 40.95 46.24 -57.82
C ASP A 941 41.86 47.26 -58.51
N ILE A 942 42.24 47.00 -59.76
CA ILE A 942 43.01 47.96 -60.56
C ILE A 942 42.08 49.07 -61.05
N VAL A 943 42.42 50.31 -60.71
CA VAL A 943 41.74 51.53 -61.17
C VAL A 943 42.43 52.04 -62.44
N TYR A 944 41.65 52.38 -63.47
CA TYR A 944 42.13 52.99 -64.71
C TYR A 944 41.53 54.38 -64.91
N LEU A 945 42.31 55.34 -65.40
CA LEU A 945 41.85 56.68 -65.75
C LEU A 945 42.41 57.09 -67.12
N ASP A 946 41.54 57.43 -68.07
CA ASP A 946 41.94 57.93 -69.38
C ASP A 946 42.05 59.46 -69.38
N SER A 947 43.09 59.99 -70.04
CA SER A 947 43.29 61.42 -70.20
C SER A 947 42.21 62.02 -71.09
N GLN A 948 41.71 63.20 -70.72
CA GLN A 948 40.66 63.91 -71.47
C GLN A 948 41.11 64.50 -72.82
N SER A 949 42.42 64.49 -73.10
CA SER A 949 43.02 65.10 -74.30
C SER A 949 43.60 64.05 -75.23
N TYR A 950 43.29 64.17 -76.53
CA TYR A 950 43.88 63.36 -77.60
C TYR A 950 44.96 64.13 -78.35
N PHE A 951 46.06 63.46 -78.69
CA PHE A 951 47.22 64.06 -79.39
C PHE A 951 47.74 63.14 -80.51
N TYR A 952 48.66 63.64 -81.35
CA TYR A 952 49.23 62.93 -82.50
C TYR A 952 50.75 63.00 -82.49
N ALA A 953 51.45 62.03 -83.07
CA ALA A 953 52.92 62.03 -83.21
C ALA A 953 53.36 62.52 -84.60
N GLU A 954 54.53 63.15 -84.73
CA GLU A 954 55.09 63.60 -86.02
C GLU A 954 56.52 63.09 -86.20
N ASN A 955 56.79 62.23 -87.21
CA ASN A 955 58.11 61.63 -87.43
C ASN A 955 58.80 62.18 -88.70
N GLN A 956 60.10 62.56 -88.62
CA GLN A 956 60.92 62.99 -89.77
C GLN A 956 61.95 61.93 -90.16
N LEU A 957 61.59 61.02 -91.08
CA LEU A 957 62.54 60.09 -91.72
C LEU A 957 62.46 60.23 -93.26
N GLN A 958 63.46 60.89 -93.86
CA GLN A 958 63.67 60.92 -95.33
C GLN A 958 64.49 59.72 -95.78
N PHE A 959 63.94 58.86 -96.65
CA PHE A 959 64.69 57.84 -97.38
C PHE A 959 64.76 58.18 -98.88
N ASN A 960 65.98 58.25 -99.40
CA ASN A 960 66.35 58.64 -100.77
C ASN A 960 66.36 57.41 -101.71
N ASP A 961 65.88 57.60 -102.93
CA ASP A 961 65.59 56.56 -103.92
C ASP A 961 66.79 56.24 -104.87
N ASN A 962 66.79 55.03 -105.45
CA ASN A 962 67.64 54.44 -106.52
C ASN A 962 68.71 53.39 -106.14
N ARG A 963 68.38 52.10 -106.34
CA ARG A 963 69.00 51.19 -107.34
C ARG A 963 68.49 49.73 -107.27
N ILE A 964 67.84 49.32 -108.37
CA ILE A 964 68.04 48.08 -109.16
C ILE A 964 67.70 46.70 -108.55
N ASN A 965 66.61 46.14 -109.13
CA ASN A 965 66.31 44.77 -109.59
C ASN A 965 66.22 43.54 -108.66
N SER A 966 65.03 42.93 -108.83
CA SER A 966 64.72 41.54 -109.18
C SER A 966 64.82 40.43 -108.13
N ASP A 967 63.62 39.93 -107.84
CA ASP A 967 63.20 38.54 -107.78
C ASP A 967 63.54 37.65 -106.58
N THR A 968 62.43 37.15 -106.03
CA THR A 968 62.19 35.85 -105.38
C THR A 968 62.63 35.67 -103.93
N GLY A 969 61.63 35.33 -103.12
CA GLY A 969 61.75 35.18 -101.68
C GLY A 969 62.56 33.97 -101.22
N SER A 970 62.96 34.06 -99.96
CA SER A 970 63.02 32.90 -99.07
C SER A 970 62.70 33.40 -97.66
N ALA A 971 61.71 32.78 -97.04
CA ALA A 971 61.39 32.97 -95.65
C ALA A 971 62.45 32.28 -94.78
N SER A 972 62.98 33.02 -93.79
CA SER A 972 63.79 32.45 -92.72
C SER A 972 62.87 31.88 -91.63
N THR A 973 63.01 30.58 -91.40
CA THR A 973 62.15 29.64 -90.67
C THR A 973 62.20 29.73 -89.14
N THR A 974 62.67 30.84 -88.55
CA THR A 974 62.86 30.95 -87.09
C THR A 974 61.73 31.66 -86.34
N ARG A 975 60.66 32.10 -87.02
CA ARG A 975 59.52 32.77 -86.37
C ARG A 975 58.18 32.01 -86.43
N ALA A 976 58.10 30.89 -87.15
CA ALA A 976 56.90 30.05 -87.20
C ALA A 976 56.81 29.01 -86.07
N VAL A 977 57.93 28.69 -85.40
CA VAL A 977 57.97 27.71 -84.30
C VAL A 977 57.53 28.32 -82.96
N GLY A 978 57.75 29.62 -82.75
CA GLY A 978 57.39 30.30 -81.50
C GLY A 978 55.88 30.40 -81.24
N TRP A 979 55.10 30.65 -82.29
CA TRP A 979 53.63 30.75 -82.18
C TRP A 979 52.94 29.38 -82.06
N GLY A 980 53.59 28.31 -82.53
CA GLY A 980 53.10 26.92 -82.36
C GLY A 980 53.25 26.38 -80.94
N ILE A 981 54.28 26.81 -80.20
CA ILE A 981 54.51 26.35 -78.82
C ILE A 981 53.52 27.03 -77.86
N ILE A 982 53.24 28.31 -78.04
CA ILE A 982 52.29 29.05 -77.18
C ILE A 982 50.86 28.52 -77.34
N THR A 983 50.45 28.16 -78.56
CA THR A 983 49.11 27.58 -78.79
C THR A 983 48.95 26.17 -78.20
N ILE A 984 50.01 25.36 -78.19
CA ILE A 984 49.99 24.04 -77.54
C ILE A 984 49.92 24.16 -76.01
N PHE A 985 50.66 25.09 -75.40
CA PHE A 985 50.59 25.33 -73.95
C PHE A 985 49.23 25.88 -73.51
N SER A 986 48.61 26.77 -74.29
CA SER A 986 47.27 27.30 -73.96
C SER A 986 46.19 26.22 -74.06
N VAL A 987 46.26 25.32 -75.05
CA VAL A 987 45.32 24.19 -75.17
C VAL A 987 45.55 23.15 -74.07
N ALA A 988 46.80 22.92 -73.66
CA ALA A 988 47.12 22.02 -72.55
C ALA A 988 46.58 22.53 -71.19
N ILE A 989 46.65 23.84 -70.92
CA ILE A 989 46.13 24.43 -69.67
C ILE A 989 44.59 24.37 -69.63
N ILE A 990 43.92 24.58 -70.77
CA ILE A 990 42.46 24.44 -70.88
C ILE A 990 42.03 22.98 -70.69
N LEU A 991 42.75 22.03 -71.29
CA LEU A 991 42.50 20.59 -71.09
C LEU A 991 42.80 20.14 -69.65
N GLN A 992 43.82 20.72 -68.99
CA GLN A 992 44.14 20.42 -67.59
C GLN A 992 43.08 20.96 -66.63
N ARG A 993 42.49 22.13 -66.90
CA ARG A 993 41.33 22.66 -66.13
C ARG A 993 40.07 21.83 -66.36
N LEU A 994 39.79 21.42 -67.60
CA LEU A 994 38.66 20.51 -67.92
C LEU A 994 38.83 19.12 -67.30
N TRP A 995 40.06 18.60 -67.24
CA TRP A 995 40.35 17.30 -66.62
C TRP A 995 40.26 17.35 -65.09
N ARG A 996 40.57 18.50 -64.47
CA ARG A 996 40.42 18.70 -63.01
C ARG A 996 38.95 18.75 -62.58
N VAL A 997 38.09 19.41 -63.38
CA VAL A 997 36.63 19.44 -63.16
C VAL A 997 35.97 18.07 -63.40
N LEU A 998 36.47 17.28 -64.36
CA LEU A 998 36.00 15.90 -64.56
C LEU A 998 36.48 14.94 -63.44
N LYS A 999 37.67 15.17 -62.88
CA LYS A 999 38.24 14.36 -61.79
C LYS A 999 37.61 14.65 -60.42
N GLU A 1000 37.05 15.84 -60.21
CA GLU A 1000 36.21 16.15 -59.05
C GLU A 1000 34.83 15.46 -59.11
N ASN A 1001 34.33 15.14 -60.32
CA ASN A 1001 33.10 14.37 -60.50
C ASN A 1001 33.29 12.84 -60.55
N GLU A 1002 34.47 12.32 -60.90
CA GLU A 1002 34.78 10.87 -60.90
C GLU A 1002 35.27 10.34 -59.53
N ASN A 1003 35.64 11.21 -58.58
CA ASN A 1003 36.07 10.81 -57.23
C ASN A 1003 34.92 10.70 -56.22
N ASN A 1004 33.66 10.85 -56.64
CA ASN A 1004 32.48 10.84 -55.77
C ASN A 1004 31.49 9.69 -56.05
N GLU A 1005 31.95 8.59 -56.65
CA GLU A 1005 31.20 7.33 -56.65
C GLU A 1005 32.12 6.15 -56.29
N GLY A 1006 32.00 5.69 -55.05
CA GLY A 1006 32.29 4.30 -54.69
C GLY A 1006 33.38 4.09 -53.63
N LYS A 1007 33.05 4.35 -52.36
CA LYS A 1007 33.26 3.41 -51.22
C LYS A 1007 32.70 4.03 -49.92
N ASP A 1008 31.39 3.87 -49.73
CA ASP A 1008 30.78 3.91 -48.40
C ASP A 1008 30.82 2.50 -47.81
N ASP A 1009 31.62 2.34 -46.76
CA ASP A 1009 31.45 1.35 -45.72
C ASP A 1009 32.02 1.97 -44.44
N PHE A 1010 31.13 2.49 -43.57
CA PHE A 1010 31.08 2.20 -42.14
C PHE A 1010 29.90 2.94 -41.50
N SER A 1011 29.07 2.19 -40.77
CA SER A 1011 28.48 2.54 -39.45
C SER A 1011 27.93 3.97 -39.26
N SER A 1012 26.67 4.23 -38.92
CA SER A 1012 25.71 3.41 -38.18
C SER A 1012 24.31 4.00 -38.27
N LYS A 1013 23.38 3.11 -38.61
CA LYS A 1013 22.02 2.99 -38.07
C LYS A 1013 21.04 4.15 -38.29
N ALA A 1014 20.26 4.00 -39.37
CA ALA A 1014 18.87 4.43 -39.46
C ALA A 1014 18.02 3.65 -38.42
N PRO A 1015 16.77 4.07 -38.10
CA PRO A 1015 15.70 3.89 -39.09
C PRO A 1015 14.58 4.94 -39.01
N PHE A 1016 13.87 5.15 -40.11
CA PHE A 1016 12.40 5.09 -40.13
C PHE A 1016 11.95 4.88 -41.58
N ILE A 1017 11.17 3.83 -41.82
CA ILE A 1017 9.87 3.85 -42.52
C ILE A 1017 9.25 2.46 -42.39
N GLU A 1018 7.99 2.46 -41.95
CA GLU A 1018 7.02 1.37 -41.92
C GLU A 1018 6.83 0.68 -43.29
N TYR A 1019 6.53 -0.63 -43.29
CA TYR A 1019 5.22 -1.18 -43.67
C TYR A 1019 5.22 -2.73 -43.61
N GLU A 1020 4.31 -3.26 -42.78
CA GLU A 1020 3.53 -4.52 -42.85
C GLU A 1020 4.15 -5.83 -43.43
N ASN A 1021 4.28 -6.85 -42.57
CA ASN A 1021 3.38 -8.03 -42.52
C ASN A 1021 3.90 -9.11 -41.55
N GLU A 1022 2.94 -9.73 -40.84
CA GLU A 1022 2.99 -10.83 -39.84
C GLU A 1022 3.19 -10.45 -38.37
#